data_AF-A0A210QXU5-F1
#
_entry.id   AF-A0A210QXU5-F1
#
_cell.length_a   1.000
_cell.length_b   1.000
_cell.length_c   1.000
_cell.angle_alpha   90.00
_cell.angle_beta   90.00
_cell.angle_gamma   90.00
#
_symmetry.space_group_name_H-M   'P 1'
#
loop_
_entity.id
_entity.type
_entity.pdbx_description
1 polymer ?
#
loop_
_entity_poly.entity_id
_entity_poly.type
_entity_poly.pdbx_seq_one_letter_code
_entity_poly.pdbx_strand_id
1 'polypeptide(L)'
;MDNPAVTLAWLTVLLVNVYSQNAQKAAPVYVGGTRRGNYSSLSKYNRTKLDIRKIRQQYPRGPIHRSANKNVSIEWDYTDFSIQFNSIRGPAFKLRRAPRATCGEPWPLPQHYKANKDKVYRIEQHSFSIKTENSTCVILEKAIQRYKDAIFKYASEEFYDNLKYLKNGGFDKEILNMRKIHEDASPISWMSVVLKNSCSNYLHESSDEGYSLLVKPSGIFLIANEVWGALRGLETFSQILYKRQNKFYIKDTVIEDFPRFSHRGILIDSSRHFIKKSIIYDVIEGMVQNKMNVLHWHLVDDQSFPYVSRTFPNLSDKGAYHPSLVYRPQDIADIIEYARIRAVRVIPEFDTPGHTFSWGFGHPEILAQCYMNYRPVPGYLGPMDPSKNYTFDFLNKLFREIFDVFNDRFVHLGGDEVPLNCWTSNPDVKHFLSMLDDHWNTSFKMKDPMVKVWNYFINRFTDNLKNISREQGREKRFIMWEEAMRNKLKIPKDTIIQIWLGSIREVQQAIDRGHQVIYSTCWYLDWVDHGVHWPKYYRCDPNPIRTGKEAREQMILGGEACLWSEYITNENVISLLWPRASAVAERLWSSRSVTDVLAASRRLQEHRCRMLRRGLSVGYISGPDYCVPPSGPEENETNLGKSGPVTDSPGNHIHALRLHSKPVLWISCNNELETASLLISLFGVLLVLMMFGVRRSLFRLT
;
A
#
# COMPACT_ATOMS: atom_id res chain seq x y z
N MET A 1 -7.20 62.31 5.90
CA MET A 1 -5.80 62.70 5.59
C MET A 1 -4.91 61.58 6.15
N ASP A 2 -4.77 60.43 5.49
CA ASP A 2 -4.45 60.15 4.09
C ASP A 2 -2.98 60.46 3.77
N ASN A 3 -2.16 59.41 3.74
CA ASN A 3 -0.92 59.39 2.96
C ASN A 3 -0.59 57.93 2.55
N PRO A 4 -0.91 57.51 1.31
CA PRO A 4 -0.71 56.13 0.85
C PRO A 4 0.76 55.79 0.52
N ALA A 5 1.71 56.72 0.69
CA ALA A 5 3.11 56.51 0.27
C ALA A 5 3.90 55.52 1.16
N VAL A 6 3.51 55.33 2.43
CA VAL A 6 4.27 54.49 3.38
C VAL A 6 4.07 52.99 3.11
N THR A 7 2.90 52.59 2.61
CA THR A 7 2.55 51.18 2.36
C THR A 7 3.30 50.57 1.17
N LEU A 8 3.79 51.41 0.24
CA LEU A 8 4.51 50.94 -0.95
C LEU A 8 5.98 50.60 -0.68
N ALA A 9 6.59 51.17 0.37
CA ALA A 9 8.01 50.95 0.68
C ALA A 9 8.30 49.53 1.25
N TRP A 10 7.32 48.92 1.93
CA TRP A 10 7.48 47.60 2.57
C TRP A 10 7.30 46.41 1.62
N LEU A 11 6.60 46.60 0.48
CA LEU A 11 6.38 45.54 -0.51
C LEU A 11 7.59 45.29 -1.42
N THR A 12 8.38 46.32 -1.72
CA THR A 12 9.49 46.23 -2.69
C THR A 12 10.71 45.47 -2.14
N VAL A 13 10.92 45.47 -0.81
CA VAL A 13 12.07 44.77 -0.19
C VAL A 13 11.85 43.26 -0.08
N LEU A 14 10.59 42.82 0.09
CA LEU A 14 10.24 41.40 0.20
C LEU A 14 10.32 40.64 -1.14
N LEU A 15 10.11 41.31 -2.28
CA LEU A 15 10.12 40.67 -3.60
C LEU A 15 11.52 40.43 -4.18
N VAL A 16 12.57 41.09 -3.68
CA VAL A 16 13.94 40.98 -4.24
C VAL A 16 14.73 39.81 -3.64
N ASN A 17 14.52 39.47 -2.36
CA ASN A 17 15.29 38.41 -1.69
C ASN A 17 14.75 36.98 -1.88
N VAL A 18 13.53 36.80 -2.41
CA VAL A 18 12.97 35.46 -2.67
C VAL A 18 13.51 34.85 -3.99
N TYR A 19 14.08 35.67 -4.88
CA TYR A 19 14.42 35.27 -6.26
C TYR A 19 15.87 34.77 -6.48
N SER A 20 16.68 34.63 -5.43
CA SER A 20 18.15 34.44 -5.56
C SER A 20 18.70 33.04 -5.24
N GLN A 21 17.89 32.05 -4.82
CA GLN A 21 18.39 30.69 -4.51
C GLN A 21 17.70 29.50 -5.20
N ASN A 22 16.43 29.59 -5.64
CA ASN A 22 15.73 28.47 -6.28
C ASN A 22 15.75 28.52 -7.81
N ALA A 23 16.95 28.50 -8.40
CA ALA A 23 17.14 28.58 -9.85
C ALA A 23 18.18 27.58 -10.40
N GLN A 24 17.98 26.26 -10.20
CA GLN A 24 18.71 25.25 -10.97
C GLN A 24 17.97 23.90 -11.13
N LYS A 25 17.83 23.45 -12.39
CA LYS A 25 17.60 22.06 -12.86
C LYS A 25 16.16 21.49 -12.95
N ALA A 26 15.35 22.08 -13.83
CA ALA A 26 14.51 21.35 -14.82
C ALA A 26 14.20 22.31 -15.99
N ALA A 27 14.90 22.23 -17.14
CA ALA A 27 14.53 21.43 -18.34
C ALA A 27 13.56 22.18 -19.30
N PRO A 28 13.43 21.80 -20.60
CA PRO A 28 14.42 21.30 -21.56
C PRO A 28 14.43 22.06 -22.92
N VAL A 29 15.57 22.16 -23.62
CA VAL A 29 15.61 22.61 -25.05
C VAL A 29 16.64 21.82 -25.87
N TYR A 30 16.26 21.43 -27.08
CA TYR A 30 17.14 20.87 -28.13
C TYR A 30 17.54 21.96 -29.13
N VAL A 31 18.84 22.08 -29.45
CA VAL A 31 19.42 22.42 -30.77
C VAL A 31 20.96 22.44 -30.64
N GLY A 32 21.70 22.06 -31.69
CA GLY A 32 23.16 21.92 -31.65
C GLY A 32 23.94 23.14 -32.18
N GLY A 33 25.14 23.37 -31.64
CA GLY A 33 26.12 24.34 -32.13
C GLY A 33 27.52 24.07 -31.57
N THR A 34 28.58 24.28 -32.35
CA THR A 34 29.95 23.79 -32.04
C THR A 34 31.03 24.89 -31.98
N ARG A 35 31.90 24.83 -30.96
CA ARG A 35 33.32 25.26 -30.87
C ARG A 35 33.85 24.79 -29.49
N ARG A 36 34.95 24.02 -29.36
CA ARG A 36 36.38 24.45 -29.31
C ARG A 36 36.60 25.63 -28.35
N GLY A 37 37.45 25.58 -27.32
CA GLY A 37 38.40 24.58 -26.78
C GLY A 37 39.30 25.26 -25.70
N ASN A 38 40.13 24.64 -24.86
CA ASN A 38 40.63 23.25 -24.68
C ASN A 38 40.57 22.90 -23.14
N TYR A 39 41.46 22.23 -22.38
CA TYR A 39 42.78 21.58 -22.51
C TYR A 39 42.95 20.41 -21.47
N SER A 40 43.92 19.52 -21.72
CA SER A 40 44.71 18.58 -20.85
C SER A 40 44.41 18.37 -19.33
N SER A 41 44.62 17.17 -18.73
CA SER A 41 45.39 15.98 -19.19
C SER A 41 45.01 14.61 -18.55
N LEU A 42 45.09 13.56 -19.39
CA LEU A 42 45.60 12.19 -19.12
C LEU A 42 45.08 11.34 -17.92
N SER A 43 44.22 10.36 -18.22
CA SER A 43 44.62 8.92 -18.22
C SER A 43 43.56 7.96 -18.80
N LYS A 44 43.79 7.56 -20.06
CA LYS A 44 43.79 6.18 -20.61
C LYS A 44 43.06 5.05 -19.85
N TYR A 45 41.99 4.50 -20.47
CA TYR A 45 42.10 3.26 -21.26
C TYR A 45 40.96 3.10 -22.29
N ASN A 46 41.13 2.19 -23.25
CA ASN A 46 40.48 2.25 -24.57
C ASN A 46 38.98 1.82 -24.63
N ARG A 47 38.19 2.57 -25.42
CA ARG A 47 37.09 2.02 -26.23
C ARG A 47 37.35 2.33 -27.71
N THR A 48 37.62 1.31 -28.52
CA THR A 48 37.72 1.43 -29.97
C THR A 48 36.34 1.66 -30.59
N LYS A 49 36.13 2.82 -31.24
CA LYS A 49 34.97 3.04 -32.10
C LYS A 49 35.23 2.39 -33.47
N LEU A 50 34.38 1.44 -33.87
CA LEU A 50 34.30 1.06 -35.29
C LEU A 50 33.65 2.21 -36.09
N ASP A 51 34.27 2.57 -37.21
CA ASP A 51 33.73 3.58 -38.12
C ASP A 51 32.69 2.98 -39.08
N ILE A 52 31.42 3.10 -38.68
CA ILE A 52 30.25 2.60 -39.43
C ILE A 52 30.13 3.25 -40.82
N ARG A 53 30.83 4.36 -41.12
CA ARG A 53 30.79 4.97 -42.46
C ARG A 53 31.64 4.26 -43.51
N LYS A 54 32.58 3.39 -43.13
CA LYS A 54 33.37 2.60 -44.10
C LYS A 54 32.77 1.24 -44.48
N ILE A 55 31.82 0.70 -43.70
CA ILE A 55 31.16 -0.59 -44.00
C ILE A 55 29.87 -0.37 -44.81
N ARG A 56 29.98 0.27 -45.99
CA ARG A 56 28.83 0.54 -46.89
C ARG A 56 29.09 0.42 -48.39
N GLN A 57 30.29 0.03 -48.83
CA GLN A 57 30.68 -0.04 -50.25
C GLN A 57 31.23 -1.39 -50.72
N GLN A 58 31.01 -2.49 -49.99
CA GLN A 58 31.63 -3.79 -50.32
C GLN A 58 30.73 -5.02 -50.24
N TYR A 59 29.47 -4.90 -50.67
CA TYR A 59 28.63 -6.06 -51.03
C TYR A 59 27.83 -5.77 -52.30
N PRO A 60 28.02 -6.54 -53.40
CA PRO A 60 27.17 -6.41 -54.59
C PRO A 60 25.75 -6.89 -54.29
N ARG A 61 24.75 -6.26 -54.92
CA ARG A 61 23.36 -6.70 -54.82
C ARG A 61 23.16 -7.98 -55.66
N GLY A 62 23.26 -9.13 -55.01
CA GLY A 62 22.87 -10.42 -55.59
C GLY A 62 21.38 -10.44 -56.01
N PRO A 63 20.98 -11.36 -56.91
CA PRO A 63 19.64 -11.40 -57.48
C PRO A 63 18.55 -11.56 -56.41
N ILE A 64 17.43 -10.85 -56.61
CA ILE A 64 16.30 -10.85 -55.67
C ILE A 64 15.51 -12.15 -55.85
N HIS A 65 15.93 -13.22 -55.17
CA HIS A 65 15.09 -14.41 -55.00
C HIS A 65 13.78 -14.03 -54.29
N ARG A 66 12.67 -14.11 -55.04
CA ARG A 66 11.30 -14.00 -54.54
C ARG A 66 10.90 -15.31 -53.86
N SER A 67 11.22 -15.49 -52.56
CA SER A 67 10.58 -16.56 -51.78
C SER A 67 9.22 -16.10 -51.27
N ALA A 68 8.14 -16.67 -51.81
CA ALA A 68 6.77 -16.34 -51.47
C ALA A 68 6.31 -17.09 -50.19
N ASN A 69 6.97 -16.85 -49.07
CA ASN A 69 6.38 -17.03 -47.74
C ASN A 69 7.24 -16.39 -46.64
N LYS A 70 6.62 -15.50 -45.87
CA LYS A 70 7.18 -14.92 -44.63
C LYS A 70 6.04 -14.63 -43.66
N ASN A 71 5.74 -15.60 -42.80
CA ASN A 71 4.79 -15.42 -41.70
C ASN A 71 5.26 -14.27 -40.79
N VAL A 72 4.33 -13.55 -40.18
CA VAL A 72 4.66 -12.43 -39.28
C VAL A 72 5.01 -12.99 -37.92
N SER A 73 6.30 -13.25 -37.69
CA SER A 73 6.81 -13.66 -36.38
C SER A 73 6.81 -12.48 -35.42
N ILE A 74 5.90 -12.54 -34.44
CA ILE A 74 5.82 -11.63 -33.30
C ILE A 74 6.68 -12.18 -32.16
N GLU A 75 7.64 -11.39 -31.72
CA GLU A 75 8.38 -11.61 -30.47
C GLU A 75 8.02 -10.53 -29.46
N TRP A 76 7.98 -10.88 -28.18
CA TRP A 76 7.67 -9.96 -27.09
C TRP A 76 8.93 -9.61 -26.32
N ASP A 77 9.23 -8.32 -26.27
CA ASP A 77 10.27 -7.72 -25.47
C ASP A 77 9.68 -7.32 -24.11
N TYR A 78 10.03 -8.05 -23.06
CA TYR A 78 9.51 -7.87 -21.69
C TYR A 78 10.31 -6.86 -20.85
N THR A 79 11.26 -6.12 -21.44
CA THR A 79 11.92 -4.98 -20.75
C THR A 79 11.32 -3.67 -21.21
N ASP A 80 11.11 -3.49 -22.53
CA ASP A 80 10.41 -2.34 -23.11
C ASP A 80 8.88 -2.51 -23.19
N PHE A 81 8.37 -3.71 -22.90
CA PHE A 81 6.98 -4.15 -23.11
C PHE A 81 6.50 -3.81 -24.52
N SER A 82 7.17 -4.41 -25.50
CA SER A 82 6.93 -4.15 -26.92
C SER A 82 6.90 -5.41 -27.78
N ILE A 83 6.08 -5.39 -28.82
CA ILE A 83 6.08 -6.37 -29.91
C ILE A 83 7.19 -6.00 -30.90
N GLN A 84 8.01 -6.98 -31.28
CA GLN A 84 8.96 -6.93 -32.39
C GLN A 84 8.47 -7.82 -33.55
N PHE A 85 8.64 -7.36 -34.79
CA PHE A 85 8.16 -8.04 -36.00
C PHE A 85 9.32 -8.61 -36.83
N ASN A 86 9.73 -9.83 -36.52
CA ASN A 86 11.05 -10.36 -36.90
C ASN A 86 11.19 -10.78 -38.38
N SER A 87 10.10 -10.90 -39.15
CA SER A 87 10.16 -11.32 -40.56
C SER A 87 10.15 -10.16 -41.57
N ILE A 88 9.79 -8.94 -41.13
CA ILE A 88 9.74 -7.73 -41.97
C ILE A 88 11.16 -7.32 -42.38
N ARG A 89 11.39 -7.08 -43.68
CA ARG A 89 12.66 -6.52 -44.17
C ARG A 89 12.72 -5.01 -43.89
N GLY A 90 13.17 -4.64 -42.69
CA GLY A 90 13.36 -3.25 -42.28
C GLY A 90 14.11 -3.16 -40.94
N PRO A 91 14.31 -1.95 -40.37
CA PRO A 91 14.64 -1.81 -38.96
C PRO A 91 13.51 -2.39 -38.10
N ALA A 92 13.84 -2.98 -36.95
CA ALA A 92 12.85 -3.60 -36.07
C ALA A 92 11.84 -2.56 -35.55
N PHE A 93 10.59 -2.67 -35.99
CA PHE A 93 9.50 -1.83 -35.53
C PHE A 93 9.02 -2.34 -34.16
N LYS A 94 9.39 -1.64 -33.07
CA LYS A 94 8.89 -1.91 -31.72
C LYS A 94 7.55 -1.22 -31.49
N LEU A 95 6.48 -1.99 -31.25
CA LEU A 95 5.18 -1.46 -30.82
C LEU A 95 4.96 -1.72 -29.32
N ARG A 96 4.94 -0.68 -28.48
CA ARG A 96 4.65 -0.82 -27.04
C ARG A 96 3.22 -1.32 -26.82
N ARG A 97 3.06 -2.38 -26.01
CA ARG A 97 1.78 -3.01 -25.66
C ARG A 97 1.95 -3.91 -24.43
N ALA A 98 0.92 -4.06 -23.61
CA ALA A 98 0.91 -5.09 -22.58
C ALA A 98 0.81 -6.52 -23.17
N PRO A 99 1.37 -7.55 -22.48
CA PRO A 99 1.26 -8.93 -22.93
C PRO A 99 -0.20 -9.41 -22.89
N ARG A 100 -0.55 -10.39 -23.73
CA ARG A 100 -1.88 -11.01 -23.69
C ARG A 100 -2.11 -11.66 -22.31
N ALA A 101 -3.18 -11.25 -21.65
CA ALA A 101 -3.59 -11.78 -20.35
C ALA A 101 -3.86 -13.29 -20.41
N THR A 102 -3.68 -13.97 -19.26
CA THR A 102 -4.20 -15.32 -19.04
C THR A 102 -5.74 -15.31 -18.90
N CYS A 103 -6.33 -16.49 -18.74
CA CYS A 103 -7.76 -16.63 -18.51
C CYS A 103 -7.99 -17.74 -17.47
N GLY A 104 -8.42 -17.37 -16.26
CA GLY A 104 -8.59 -18.29 -15.15
C GLY A 104 -7.25 -18.82 -14.64
N GLU A 105 -6.30 -17.93 -14.34
CA GLU A 105 -5.04 -18.27 -13.67
C GLU A 105 -4.81 -17.44 -12.39
N PRO A 106 -4.18 -18.03 -11.36
CA PRO A 106 -4.06 -17.42 -10.04
C PRO A 106 -2.92 -16.41 -9.93
N TRP A 107 -3.10 -15.47 -9.00
CA TRP A 107 -2.10 -14.53 -8.50
C TRP A 107 -2.31 -14.29 -6.99
N PRO A 108 -1.31 -14.53 -6.11
CA PRO A 108 -0.07 -15.26 -6.36
C PRO A 108 -0.27 -16.67 -6.93
N LEU A 109 0.74 -17.18 -7.64
CA LEU A 109 0.82 -18.56 -8.11
C LEU A 109 0.96 -19.54 -6.93
N PRO A 110 0.12 -20.58 -6.82
CA PRO A 110 0.22 -21.56 -5.75
C PRO A 110 1.55 -22.33 -5.71
N GLN A 111 1.88 -22.88 -4.52
CA GLN A 111 3.05 -23.77 -4.34
C GLN A 111 3.01 -24.98 -5.28
N HIS A 112 1.85 -25.64 -5.38
CA HIS A 112 1.55 -26.64 -6.39
C HIS A 112 0.23 -26.30 -7.09
N TYR A 113 0.29 -26.13 -8.41
CA TYR A 113 -0.86 -25.84 -9.28
C TYR A 113 -0.82 -26.73 -10.51
N LYS A 114 -1.82 -27.60 -10.67
CA LYS A 114 -1.99 -28.47 -11.82
C LYS A 114 -3.41 -28.36 -12.36
N ALA A 115 -3.58 -27.63 -13.46
CA ALA A 115 -4.84 -27.55 -14.21
C ALA A 115 -4.75 -28.33 -15.52
N ASN A 116 -5.80 -29.06 -15.85
CA ASN A 116 -5.99 -29.70 -17.15
C ASN A 116 -6.43 -28.66 -18.18
N LYS A 117 -5.82 -28.67 -19.37
CA LYS A 117 -6.16 -27.73 -20.46
C LYS A 117 -7.36 -28.19 -21.29
N ASP A 118 -7.56 -29.49 -21.37
CA ASP A 118 -8.52 -30.14 -22.29
C ASP A 118 -9.81 -30.59 -21.57
N LYS A 119 -9.93 -30.29 -20.27
CA LYS A 119 -11.06 -30.70 -19.42
C LYS A 119 -11.54 -29.55 -18.54
N VAL A 120 -12.73 -29.05 -18.81
CA VAL A 120 -13.37 -27.94 -18.09
C VAL A 120 -14.79 -28.32 -17.65
N TYR A 121 -15.29 -27.64 -16.64
CA TYR A 121 -16.64 -27.74 -16.13
C TYR A 121 -17.34 -26.39 -16.22
N ARG A 122 -18.66 -26.42 -16.38
CA ARG A 122 -19.54 -25.25 -16.39
C ARG A 122 -20.07 -24.99 -14.98
N ILE A 123 -20.13 -23.72 -14.57
CA ILE A 123 -20.74 -23.30 -13.29
C ILE A 123 -22.00 -22.49 -13.61
N GLU A 124 -23.12 -22.91 -13.03
CA GLU A 124 -24.42 -22.25 -13.22
C GLU A 124 -24.71 -21.29 -12.06
N GLN A 125 -24.58 -19.99 -12.32
CA GLN A 125 -24.62 -18.91 -11.32
C GLN A 125 -25.80 -19.01 -10.33
N HIS A 126 -27.00 -19.35 -10.82
CA HIS A 126 -28.22 -19.35 -10.01
C HIS A 126 -28.41 -20.61 -9.15
N SER A 127 -27.70 -21.71 -9.44
CA SER A 127 -27.80 -22.99 -8.71
C SER A 127 -26.52 -23.37 -7.97
N PHE A 128 -25.41 -22.64 -8.17
CA PHE A 128 -24.14 -22.94 -7.53
C PHE A 128 -24.16 -22.64 -6.02
N SER A 129 -24.08 -23.71 -5.22
CA SER A 129 -24.08 -23.65 -3.76
C SER A 129 -22.67 -23.82 -3.18
N ILE A 130 -22.25 -22.90 -2.31
CA ILE A 130 -21.07 -23.10 -1.44
C ILE A 130 -21.59 -23.49 -0.06
N LYS A 131 -21.15 -24.64 0.44
CA LYS A 131 -21.55 -25.22 1.74
C LYS A 131 -20.34 -25.29 2.67
N THR A 132 -20.55 -25.08 3.96
CA THR A 132 -19.55 -25.34 5.00
C THR A 132 -19.84 -26.67 5.68
N GLU A 133 -18.81 -27.48 5.89
CA GLU A 133 -18.92 -28.70 6.70
C GLU A 133 -18.39 -28.45 8.12
N ASN A 134 -19.07 -29.05 9.11
CA ASN A 134 -18.67 -29.15 10.52
C ASN A 134 -18.24 -27.84 11.21
N SER A 135 -18.69 -26.67 10.74
CA SER A 135 -18.25 -25.37 11.26
C SER A 135 -19.34 -24.29 11.20
N THR A 136 -19.65 -23.73 12.38
CA THR A 136 -20.24 -22.39 12.53
C THR A 136 -19.10 -21.38 12.58
N CYS A 137 -19.01 -20.49 11.61
CA CYS A 137 -17.83 -19.65 11.43
C CYS A 137 -18.20 -18.36 10.69
N VAL A 138 -18.65 -17.35 11.45
CA VAL A 138 -19.13 -16.06 10.95
C VAL A 138 -18.12 -15.36 10.02
N ILE A 139 -16.82 -15.56 10.21
CA ILE A 139 -15.76 -15.06 9.32
C ILE A 139 -15.87 -15.72 7.93
N LEU A 140 -15.99 -17.04 7.90
CA LEU A 140 -16.10 -17.83 6.67
C LEU A 140 -17.45 -17.59 5.97
N GLU A 141 -18.54 -17.53 6.71
CA GLU A 141 -19.88 -17.22 6.19
C GLU A 141 -19.92 -15.84 5.50
N LYS A 142 -19.41 -14.80 6.17
CA LYS A 142 -19.24 -13.45 5.59
C LYS A 142 -18.38 -13.49 4.33
N ALA A 143 -17.28 -14.25 4.34
CA ALA A 143 -16.39 -14.36 3.18
C ALA A 143 -17.01 -15.12 2.00
N ILE A 144 -17.72 -16.22 2.25
CA ILE A 144 -18.46 -16.96 1.21
C ILE A 144 -19.46 -16.06 0.51
N GLN A 145 -20.16 -15.19 1.24
CA GLN A 145 -21.05 -14.20 0.62
C GLN A 145 -20.26 -13.17 -0.22
N ARG A 146 -19.22 -12.53 0.35
CA ARG A 146 -18.36 -11.59 -0.42
C ARG A 146 -17.81 -12.22 -1.70
N TYR A 147 -17.41 -13.49 -1.66
CA TYR A 147 -16.86 -14.17 -2.82
C TYR A 147 -17.91 -14.55 -3.86
N LYS A 148 -19.13 -14.96 -3.48
CA LYS A 148 -20.24 -15.10 -4.45
C LYS A 148 -20.46 -13.78 -5.21
N ASP A 149 -20.51 -12.67 -4.49
CA ASP A 149 -20.69 -11.34 -5.08
C ASP A 149 -19.50 -10.95 -5.97
N ALA A 150 -18.27 -11.09 -5.48
CA ALA A 150 -17.02 -10.79 -6.21
C ALA A 150 -16.78 -11.67 -7.44
N ILE A 151 -17.33 -12.89 -7.47
CA ILE A 151 -17.24 -13.83 -8.58
C ILE A 151 -18.30 -13.51 -9.64
N PHE A 152 -19.58 -13.55 -9.27
CA PHE A 152 -20.65 -13.59 -10.26
C PHE A 152 -21.06 -12.21 -10.79
N LYS A 153 -20.88 -11.14 -10.01
CA LYS A 153 -21.24 -9.77 -10.42
C LYS A 153 -20.14 -9.05 -11.21
N TYR A 154 -18.87 -9.48 -11.09
CA TYR A 154 -17.70 -8.72 -11.56
C TYR A 154 -16.76 -9.51 -12.50
N ALA A 155 -17.16 -10.69 -12.98
CA ALA A 155 -16.41 -11.41 -14.00
C ALA A 155 -16.55 -10.76 -15.39
N SER A 156 -15.43 -10.55 -16.09
CA SER A 156 -15.45 -10.24 -17.52
C SER A 156 -15.66 -11.50 -18.34
N GLU A 157 -16.15 -11.33 -19.56
CA GLU A 157 -15.94 -12.33 -20.60
C GLU A 157 -14.45 -12.54 -20.91
N GLU A 158 -14.14 -13.61 -21.67
CA GLU A 158 -12.80 -13.99 -22.14
C GLU A 158 -12.03 -12.79 -22.70
N PHE A 159 -10.70 -12.71 -22.49
CA PHE A 159 -9.88 -11.67 -23.12
C PHE A 159 -9.79 -11.87 -24.65
N TYR A 160 -10.72 -11.24 -25.38
CA TYR A 160 -10.81 -11.21 -26.84
C TYR A 160 -9.68 -10.37 -27.47
N ASP A 161 -8.45 -10.88 -27.42
CA ASP A 161 -7.35 -10.27 -28.16
C ASP A 161 -7.50 -10.51 -29.67
N ASN A 162 -7.84 -9.45 -30.41
CA ASN A 162 -8.01 -9.49 -31.86
C ASN A 162 -6.72 -9.82 -32.64
N LEU A 163 -5.54 -9.82 -32.01
CA LEU A 163 -4.34 -10.43 -32.60
C LEU A 163 -4.55 -11.90 -32.98
N LYS A 164 -5.50 -12.59 -32.34
CA LYS A 164 -5.88 -13.99 -32.67
C LYS A 164 -6.48 -14.17 -34.07
N TYR A 165 -6.87 -13.07 -34.74
CA TYR A 165 -7.38 -13.07 -36.12
C TYR A 165 -6.35 -12.61 -37.16
N LEU A 166 -5.09 -12.40 -36.77
CA LEU A 166 -4.01 -12.10 -37.72
C LEU A 166 -3.69 -13.33 -38.57
N LYS A 167 -4.04 -13.26 -39.86
CA LYS A 167 -3.60 -14.23 -40.88
C LYS A 167 -2.09 -14.44 -40.79
N ASN A 168 -1.66 -15.70 -40.71
CA ASN A 168 -0.26 -16.11 -40.55
C ASN A 168 0.41 -15.68 -39.22
N GLY A 169 -0.37 -15.26 -38.21
CA GLY A 169 0.11 -14.95 -36.85
C GLY A 169 0.34 -16.17 -35.96
N GLY A 170 -0.10 -17.37 -36.40
CA GLY A 170 0.13 -18.64 -35.69
C GLY A 170 -0.94 -19.03 -34.65
N PHE A 171 -1.93 -18.16 -34.40
CA PHE A 171 -2.93 -18.34 -33.35
C PHE A 171 -4.14 -19.22 -33.76
N ASP A 172 -4.33 -19.48 -35.06
CA ASP A 172 -5.58 -20.05 -35.61
C ASP A 172 -5.96 -21.42 -35.03
N LYS A 173 -4.97 -22.30 -34.76
CA LYS A 173 -5.22 -23.68 -34.30
C LYS A 173 -5.74 -23.77 -32.86
N GLU A 174 -5.34 -22.84 -31.99
CA GLU A 174 -5.68 -22.86 -30.55
C GLU A 174 -7.17 -22.51 -30.33
N ILE A 175 -7.71 -21.61 -31.15
CA ILE A 175 -9.08 -21.06 -31.04
C ILE A 175 -10.15 -22.14 -31.28
N LEU A 176 -9.95 -22.99 -32.28
CA LEU A 176 -10.93 -24.00 -32.69
C LEU A 176 -11.09 -25.11 -31.63
N ASN A 177 -9.98 -25.67 -31.13
CA ASN A 177 -10.02 -26.69 -30.08
C ASN A 177 -10.66 -26.14 -28.80
N MET A 178 -10.33 -24.90 -28.44
CA MET A 178 -10.89 -24.20 -27.30
C MET A 178 -12.41 -23.99 -27.35
N ARG A 179 -13.08 -23.96 -28.52
CA ARG A 179 -14.55 -23.86 -28.56
C ARG A 179 -15.21 -25.13 -28.06
N LYS A 180 -14.93 -26.26 -28.71
CA LYS A 180 -15.59 -27.55 -28.45
C LYS A 180 -15.51 -27.96 -26.96
N ILE A 181 -14.34 -27.81 -26.34
CA ILE A 181 -14.11 -28.11 -24.92
C ILE A 181 -15.10 -27.38 -23.97
N HIS A 182 -15.61 -26.20 -24.36
CA HIS A 182 -16.56 -25.41 -23.56
C HIS A 182 -18.04 -25.65 -23.92
N GLU A 183 -18.29 -26.24 -25.09
CA GLU A 183 -19.61 -26.67 -25.54
C GLU A 183 -19.98 -28.01 -24.87
N ASP A 184 -19.02 -28.95 -24.82
CA ASP A 184 -19.14 -30.27 -24.18
C ASP A 184 -19.04 -30.25 -22.64
N ALA A 185 -19.00 -29.06 -22.00
CA ALA A 185 -18.68 -28.90 -20.59
C ALA A 185 -19.81 -29.29 -19.61
N SER A 186 -19.60 -30.37 -18.87
CA SER A 186 -20.49 -30.84 -17.78
C SER A 186 -20.63 -29.80 -16.66
N PRO A 187 -21.83 -29.64 -16.07
CA PRO A 187 -22.06 -28.67 -14.99
C PRO A 187 -21.57 -29.17 -13.62
N ILE A 188 -21.09 -28.27 -12.77
CA ILE A 188 -20.93 -28.48 -11.33
C ILE A 188 -21.82 -27.47 -10.59
N SER A 189 -22.65 -27.96 -9.66
CA SER A 189 -23.64 -27.18 -8.90
C SER A 189 -23.23 -26.88 -7.45
N TRP A 190 -22.08 -27.35 -6.98
CA TRP A 190 -21.68 -27.14 -5.59
C TRP A 190 -20.18 -27.15 -5.32
N MET A 191 -19.85 -26.52 -4.19
CA MET A 191 -18.54 -26.50 -3.54
C MET A 191 -18.72 -26.78 -2.04
N SER A 192 -17.88 -27.64 -1.47
CA SER A 192 -17.74 -27.78 -0.02
C SER A 192 -16.48 -27.07 0.47
N VAL A 193 -16.60 -26.43 1.64
CA VAL A 193 -15.50 -25.85 2.40
C VAL A 193 -15.40 -26.59 3.74
N VAL A 194 -14.27 -27.26 3.95
CA VAL A 194 -13.98 -28.07 5.14
C VAL A 194 -12.88 -27.38 5.96
N LEU A 195 -13.20 -27.02 7.20
CA LEU A 195 -12.21 -26.65 8.21
C LEU A 195 -11.90 -27.88 9.08
N LYS A 196 -10.63 -28.17 9.33
CA LYS A 196 -10.24 -29.26 10.25
C LYS A 196 -10.25 -28.81 11.71
N ASN A 197 -9.86 -27.56 11.97
CA ASN A 197 -9.83 -26.96 13.29
C ASN A 197 -11.04 -26.04 13.51
N SER A 198 -11.28 -25.64 14.76
CA SER A 198 -12.28 -24.64 15.10
C SER A 198 -11.98 -23.26 14.46
N CYS A 199 -13.03 -22.48 14.25
CA CYS A 199 -12.95 -21.14 13.66
C CYS A 199 -12.18 -20.19 14.60
N SER A 200 -10.91 -19.89 14.30
CA SER A 200 -10.13 -18.91 15.06
C SER A 200 -10.69 -17.49 14.90
N ASN A 201 -10.63 -16.70 15.97
CA ASN A 201 -11.11 -15.32 15.97
C ASN A 201 -10.07 -14.31 15.44
N TYR A 202 -8.77 -14.60 15.56
CA TYR A 202 -7.69 -13.69 15.18
C TYR A 202 -6.59 -14.42 14.41
N LEU A 203 -6.06 -13.76 13.37
CA LEU A 203 -4.90 -14.24 12.62
C LEU A 203 -3.62 -13.90 13.40
N HIS A 204 -2.74 -14.87 13.58
CA HIS A 204 -1.44 -14.68 14.24
C HIS A 204 -0.25 -14.98 13.31
N GLU A 205 0.95 -14.58 13.70
CA GLU A 205 2.23 -14.89 13.02
C GLU A 205 2.39 -16.39 12.68
N SER A 206 1.85 -17.26 13.54
CA SER A 206 1.94 -18.72 13.45
C SER A 206 0.65 -19.42 12.99
N SER A 207 -0.34 -18.67 12.49
CA SER A 207 -1.61 -19.25 12.03
C SER A 207 -1.45 -19.94 10.66
N ASP A 208 -2.20 -21.02 10.46
CA ASP A 208 -2.16 -21.81 9.24
C ASP A 208 -2.98 -21.15 8.10
N GLU A 209 -2.27 -20.61 7.12
CA GLU A 209 -2.83 -20.06 5.88
C GLU A 209 -2.85 -21.07 4.71
N GLY A 210 -2.52 -22.34 4.97
CA GLY A 210 -2.47 -23.41 3.98
C GLY A 210 -3.84 -24.01 3.63
N TYR A 211 -4.00 -24.42 2.38
CA TYR A 211 -5.21 -25.05 1.87
C TYR A 211 -4.96 -25.98 0.67
N SER A 212 -5.91 -26.87 0.43
CA SER A 212 -6.02 -27.69 -0.79
C SER A 212 -7.33 -27.35 -1.51
N LEU A 213 -7.27 -27.11 -2.83
CA LEU A 213 -8.44 -26.84 -3.67
C LEU A 213 -8.49 -27.86 -4.82
N LEU A 214 -9.57 -28.63 -4.88
CA LEU A 214 -9.79 -29.71 -5.85
C LEU A 214 -11.05 -29.45 -6.67
N VAL A 215 -10.93 -29.50 -8.00
CA VAL A 215 -12.04 -29.34 -8.95
C VAL A 215 -12.19 -30.64 -9.75
N LYS A 216 -13.23 -31.42 -9.45
CA LYS A 216 -13.46 -32.78 -9.96
C LYS A 216 -14.88 -32.92 -10.53
N PRO A 217 -15.21 -33.98 -11.31
CA PRO A 217 -16.58 -34.15 -11.86
C PRO A 217 -17.66 -34.27 -10.78
N SER A 218 -17.28 -34.71 -9.57
CA SER A 218 -18.19 -34.87 -8.44
C SER A 218 -18.51 -33.56 -7.70
N GLY A 219 -17.71 -32.52 -7.86
CA GLY A 219 -17.83 -31.27 -7.09
C GLY A 219 -16.50 -30.54 -6.89
N ILE A 220 -16.56 -29.39 -6.21
CA ILE A 220 -15.40 -28.61 -5.79
C ILE A 220 -15.19 -28.76 -4.29
N PHE A 221 -13.94 -28.98 -3.86
CA PHE A 221 -13.58 -29.18 -2.46
C PHE A 221 -12.46 -28.21 -2.08
N LEU A 222 -12.70 -27.38 -1.07
CA LEU A 222 -11.69 -26.55 -0.42
C LEU A 222 -11.48 -27.06 1.00
N ILE A 223 -10.28 -27.51 1.31
CA ILE A 223 -9.91 -28.08 2.61
C ILE A 223 -8.82 -27.21 3.21
N ALA A 224 -9.01 -26.74 4.44
CA ALA A 224 -8.02 -25.94 5.17
C ALA A 224 -7.94 -26.39 6.64
N ASN A 225 -6.79 -26.13 7.29
CA ASN A 225 -6.62 -26.44 8.70
C ASN A 225 -7.33 -25.38 9.56
N GLU A 226 -6.99 -24.11 9.38
CA GLU A 226 -7.68 -22.95 9.97
C GLU A 226 -8.55 -22.19 8.94
N VAL A 227 -9.43 -21.31 9.43
CA VAL A 227 -10.26 -20.42 8.61
C VAL A 227 -9.44 -19.54 7.66
N TRP A 228 -8.21 -19.18 8.02
CA TRP A 228 -7.36 -18.30 7.20
C TRP A 228 -6.98 -18.95 5.87
N GLY A 229 -6.58 -20.23 5.89
CA GLY A 229 -6.34 -21.02 4.67
C GLY A 229 -7.59 -21.09 3.78
N ALA A 230 -8.79 -21.26 4.36
CA ALA A 230 -10.03 -21.23 3.59
C ALA A 230 -10.28 -19.84 2.94
N LEU A 231 -9.93 -18.73 3.61
CA LEU A 231 -10.01 -17.39 3.01
C LEU A 231 -9.03 -17.20 1.84
N ARG A 232 -7.82 -17.80 1.90
CA ARG A 232 -6.85 -17.78 0.79
C ARG A 232 -7.29 -18.67 -0.38
N GLY A 233 -7.87 -19.83 -0.08
CA GLY A 233 -8.42 -20.74 -1.08
C GLY A 233 -9.69 -20.22 -1.75
N LEU A 234 -10.53 -19.46 -1.06
CA LEU A 234 -11.67 -18.75 -1.66
C LEU A 234 -11.23 -17.64 -2.63
N GLU A 235 -10.15 -16.90 -2.32
CA GLU A 235 -9.55 -15.99 -3.33
C GLU A 235 -9.10 -16.80 -4.53
N THR A 236 -8.27 -17.84 -4.36
CA THR A 236 -7.79 -18.66 -5.49
C THR A 236 -8.92 -19.27 -6.33
N PHE A 237 -9.99 -19.79 -5.70
CA PHE A 237 -11.19 -20.25 -6.39
C PHE A 237 -11.82 -19.14 -7.25
N SER A 238 -11.94 -17.93 -6.69
CA SER A 238 -12.47 -16.75 -7.40
C SER A 238 -11.57 -16.24 -8.54
N GLN A 239 -10.34 -16.73 -8.65
CA GLN A 239 -9.37 -16.38 -9.68
C GLN A 239 -9.28 -17.41 -10.82
N ILE A 240 -9.53 -18.70 -10.54
CA ILE A 240 -9.50 -19.77 -11.56
C ILE A 240 -10.83 -19.97 -12.28
N LEU A 241 -11.93 -19.39 -11.77
CA LEU A 241 -13.19 -19.26 -12.51
C LEU A 241 -13.10 -18.12 -13.53
N TYR A 242 -13.57 -18.37 -14.75
CA TYR A 242 -13.63 -17.37 -15.83
C TYR A 242 -14.97 -17.43 -16.57
N LYS A 243 -15.40 -16.30 -17.14
CA LYS A 243 -16.67 -16.17 -17.88
C LYS A 243 -16.42 -16.10 -19.39
N ARG A 244 -17.30 -16.71 -20.19
CA ARG A 244 -17.20 -16.80 -21.66
C ARG A 244 -18.58 -17.03 -22.26
N GLN A 245 -19.00 -16.22 -23.24
CA GLN A 245 -20.32 -16.31 -23.87
C GLN A 245 -21.45 -16.37 -22.82
N ASN A 246 -21.38 -15.44 -21.87
CA ASN A 246 -22.19 -15.29 -20.67
C ASN A 246 -22.26 -16.49 -19.69
N LYS A 247 -21.45 -17.55 -19.88
CA LYS A 247 -21.38 -18.73 -19.00
C LYS A 247 -20.09 -18.76 -18.19
N PHE A 248 -20.10 -19.35 -17.01
CA PHE A 248 -18.91 -19.50 -16.16
C PHE A 248 -18.28 -20.89 -16.33
N TYR A 249 -16.94 -20.93 -16.29
CA TYR A 249 -16.14 -22.13 -16.53
C TYR A 249 -14.96 -22.23 -15.56
N ILE A 250 -14.60 -23.47 -15.23
CA ILE A 250 -13.43 -23.82 -14.39
C ILE A 250 -12.72 -25.05 -14.96
N LYS A 251 -11.39 -25.09 -14.90
CA LYS A 251 -10.58 -26.22 -15.36
C LYS A 251 -10.57 -27.34 -14.31
N ASP A 252 -10.48 -28.60 -14.73
CA ASP A 252 -10.15 -29.71 -13.80
C ASP A 252 -8.77 -29.44 -13.18
N THR A 253 -8.74 -29.24 -11.86
CA THR A 253 -7.64 -28.55 -11.17
C THR A 253 -7.34 -29.19 -9.83
N VAL A 254 -6.05 -29.35 -9.53
CA VAL A 254 -5.52 -29.70 -8.21
C VAL A 254 -4.56 -28.60 -7.77
N ILE A 255 -4.85 -28.00 -6.62
CA ILE A 255 -4.01 -27.00 -5.96
C ILE A 255 -3.73 -27.45 -4.53
N GLU A 256 -2.46 -27.34 -4.14
CA GLU A 256 -2.00 -27.42 -2.75
C GLU A 256 -1.11 -26.20 -2.53
N ASP A 257 -1.42 -25.39 -1.51
CA ASP A 257 -0.91 -24.03 -1.41
C ASP A 257 -0.77 -23.55 0.03
N PHE A 258 0.26 -22.74 0.26
CA PHE A 258 0.62 -22.15 1.55
C PHE A 258 1.63 -21.01 1.29
N PRO A 259 1.72 -19.99 2.15
CA PRO A 259 2.70 -18.92 1.95
C PRO A 259 4.12 -19.42 2.24
N ARG A 260 5.10 -18.96 1.46
CA ARG A 260 6.53 -19.10 1.76
C ARG A 260 6.93 -18.32 3.02
N PHE A 261 6.31 -17.17 3.26
CA PHE A 261 6.60 -16.27 4.38
C PHE A 261 5.35 -15.87 5.16
N SER A 262 5.42 -15.90 6.49
CA SER A 262 4.27 -15.62 7.37
C SER A 262 3.96 -14.14 7.55
N HIS A 263 4.92 -13.24 7.28
CA HIS A 263 4.73 -11.78 7.37
C HIS A 263 4.78 -11.16 5.98
N ARG A 264 3.62 -10.71 5.48
CA ARG A 264 3.45 -10.20 4.11
C ARG A 264 2.75 -8.86 4.17
N GLY A 265 3.56 -7.81 4.37
CA GLY A 265 3.11 -6.49 4.78
C GLY A 265 2.91 -5.48 3.65
N ILE A 266 1.98 -4.55 3.86
CA ILE A 266 1.95 -3.25 3.19
C ILE A 266 2.13 -2.19 4.28
N LEU A 267 3.15 -1.33 4.17
CA LEU A 267 3.25 -0.12 4.98
C LEU A 267 2.46 0.99 4.29
N ILE A 268 1.50 1.57 5.00
CA ILE A 268 0.90 2.86 4.65
C ILE A 268 1.31 3.91 5.67
N ASP A 269 1.84 5.02 5.18
CA ASP A 269 2.00 6.25 5.92
C ASP A 269 0.70 7.06 5.84
N SER A 270 0.30 7.61 6.99
CA SER A 270 -0.89 8.45 7.14
C SER A 270 -0.62 9.76 7.88
N SER A 271 0.65 10.06 8.14
CA SER A 271 1.12 11.27 8.80
C SER A 271 1.50 12.35 7.79
N ARG A 272 2.31 12.02 6.78
CA ARG A 272 2.78 13.02 5.78
C ARG A 272 1.61 13.47 4.88
N HIS A 273 0.63 12.61 4.64
CA HIS A 273 -0.73 12.97 4.23
C HIS A 273 -1.78 12.08 4.92
N PHE A 274 -2.87 12.68 5.42
CA PHE A 274 -3.97 11.92 6.03
C PHE A 274 -4.71 11.04 5.02
N ILE A 275 -4.77 9.72 5.27
CA ILE A 275 -5.44 8.75 4.41
C ILE A 275 -6.84 8.42 4.94
N LYS A 276 -7.88 8.72 4.17
CA LYS A 276 -9.30 8.51 4.53
C LYS A 276 -9.56 7.03 4.81
N LYS A 277 -10.31 6.74 5.87
CA LYS A 277 -10.76 5.38 6.28
C LYS A 277 -11.29 4.50 5.14
N SER A 278 -12.02 5.08 4.19
CA SER A 278 -12.49 4.36 2.99
C SER A 278 -11.36 3.88 2.09
N ILE A 279 -10.30 4.68 1.94
CA ILE A 279 -9.12 4.33 1.15
C ILE A 279 -8.27 3.28 1.88
N ILE A 280 -8.25 3.29 3.21
CA ILE A 280 -7.64 2.20 4.00
C ILE A 280 -8.40 0.88 3.78
N TYR A 281 -9.73 0.90 3.64
CA TYR A 281 -10.49 -0.28 3.22
C TYR A 281 -10.13 -0.75 1.81
N ASP A 282 -9.96 0.17 0.85
CA ASP A 282 -9.53 -0.17 -0.53
C ASP A 282 -8.12 -0.77 -0.57
N VAL A 283 -7.20 -0.28 0.28
CA VAL A 283 -5.89 -0.90 0.50
C VAL A 283 -6.05 -2.34 1.01
N ILE A 284 -6.90 -2.57 2.02
CA ILE A 284 -7.16 -3.90 2.60
C ILE A 284 -7.83 -4.84 1.57
N GLU A 285 -8.77 -4.37 0.74
CA GLU A 285 -9.34 -5.21 -0.34
C GLU A 285 -8.31 -5.54 -1.43
N GLY A 286 -7.37 -4.64 -1.70
CA GLY A 286 -6.22 -4.94 -2.56
C GLY A 286 -5.29 -6.00 -1.96
N MET A 287 -5.05 -5.92 -0.64
CA MET A 287 -4.27 -6.90 0.11
C MET A 287 -4.88 -8.30 0.09
N VAL A 288 -6.21 -8.42 0.31
CA VAL A 288 -6.94 -9.71 0.24
C VAL A 288 -6.75 -10.38 -1.10
N GLN A 289 -6.98 -9.62 -2.19
CA GLN A 289 -6.87 -10.12 -3.56
C GLN A 289 -5.46 -10.60 -3.92
N ASN A 290 -4.45 -10.13 -3.18
CA ASN A 290 -3.05 -10.48 -3.33
C ASN A 290 -2.52 -11.44 -2.24
N LYS A 291 -3.38 -11.92 -1.32
CA LYS A 291 -3.01 -12.75 -0.15
C LYS A 291 -1.99 -12.10 0.81
N MET A 292 -1.88 -10.77 0.83
CA MET A 292 -1.14 -10.02 1.86
C MET A 292 -1.88 -10.10 3.20
N ASN A 293 -1.17 -10.07 4.33
CA ASN A 293 -1.74 -10.40 5.64
C ASN A 293 -1.35 -9.45 6.79
N VAL A 294 -0.52 -8.43 6.53
CA VAL A 294 -0.17 -7.40 7.51
C VAL A 294 -0.40 -6.02 6.90
N LEU A 295 -1.21 -5.21 7.56
CA LEU A 295 -1.25 -3.77 7.37
C LEU A 295 -0.32 -3.18 8.43
N HIS A 296 0.86 -2.74 8.00
CA HIS A 296 1.74 -1.93 8.81
C HIS A 296 1.25 -0.48 8.67
N TRP A 297 0.75 0.09 9.77
CA TRP A 297 0.11 1.39 9.75
C TRP A 297 0.98 2.41 10.47
N HIS A 298 1.73 3.17 9.67
CA HIS A 298 2.49 4.31 10.13
C HIS A 298 1.52 5.48 10.38
N LEU A 299 1.17 5.64 11.66
CA LEU A 299 0.05 6.46 12.13
C LEU A 299 0.42 7.92 12.36
N VAL A 300 1.67 8.21 12.75
CA VAL A 300 2.14 9.52 13.23
C VAL A 300 3.63 9.70 12.89
N ASP A 301 4.04 10.92 12.55
CA ASP A 301 5.43 11.30 12.19
C ASP A 301 5.65 12.79 12.55
N ASP A 302 6.69 13.45 12.03
CA ASP A 302 6.96 14.87 12.23
C ASP A 302 5.83 15.80 11.74
N GLN A 303 5.13 15.44 10.66
CA GLN A 303 4.24 16.38 9.96
C GLN A 303 2.80 16.38 10.50
N SER A 304 2.26 15.24 10.98
CA SER A 304 0.99 15.26 11.72
C SER A 304 0.80 14.10 12.71
N PHE A 305 -0.11 14.31 13.66
CA PHE A 305 -0.57 13.32 14.65
C PHE A 305 -2.09 13.09 14.52
N PRO A 306 -2.57 12.31 13.53
CA PRO A 306 -4.00 12.09 13.32
C PRO A 306 -4.65 11.11 14.32
N TYR A 307 -3.88 10.37 15.14
CA TYR A 307 -4.43 9.42 16.12
C TYR A 307 -5.08 10.12 17.32
N VAL A 308 -6.39 9.90 17.55
CA VAL A 308 -7.08 10.47 18.71
C VAL A 308 -6.82 9.62 19.96
N SER A 309 -5.80 9.98 20.73
CA SER A 309 -5.55 9.40 22.05
C SER A 309 -6.63 9.83 23.06
N ARG A 310 -7.11 8.88 23.89
CA ARG A 310 -8.02 9.21 25.01
C ARG A 310 -7.22 9.69 26.23
N THR A 311 -5.97 9.24 26.33
CA THR A 311 -5.04 9.60 27.40
C THR A 311 -4.42 10.98 27.19
N PHE A 312 -4.15 11.37 25.94
CA PHE A 312 -3.55 12.65 25.57
C PHE A 312 -4.25 13.30 24.35
N PRO A 313 -5.49 13.83 24.49
CA PRO A 313 -6.24 14.43 23.37
C PRO A 313 -5.50 15.58 22.67
N ASN A 314 -4.71 16.36 23.43
CA ASN A 314 -3.84 17.44 22.94
C ASN A 314 -2.93 17.04 21.76
N LEU A 315 -2.56 15.76 21.63
CA LEU A 315 -1.74 15.29 20.52
C LEU A 315 -2.48 15.45 19.19
N SER A 316 -3.72 14.95 19.08
CA SER A 316 -4.53 15.15 17.87
C SER A 316 -5.09 16.57 17.76
N ASP A 317 -5.49 17.18 18.88
CA ASP A 317 -6.15 18.50 18.88
C ASP A 317 -5.23 19.64 18.42
N LYS A 318 -3.91 19.43 18.47
CA LYS A 318 -2.89 20.41 18.02
C LYS A 318 -1.95 19.86 16.95
N GLY A 319 -1.78 18.54 16.86
CA GLY A 319 -0.85 17.88 15.93
C GLY A 319 -1.47 17.35 14.65
N ALA A 320 -2.80 17.18 14.56
CA ALA A 320 -3.45 16.82 13.30
C ALA A 320 -3.59 18.02 12.36
N TYR A 321 -3.50 17.79 11.03
CA TYR A 321 -3.66 18.84 10.02
C TYR A 321 -4.98 19.63 10.12
N HIS A 322 -6.05 19.00 10.60
CA HIS A 322 -7.36 19.62 10.82
C HIS A 322 -8.19 18.74 11.78
N PRO A 323 -9.10 19.29 12.63
CA PRO A 323 -9.94 18.50 13.55
C PRO A 323 -10.89 17.47 12.92
N SER A 324 -11.00 17.44 11.60
CA SER A 324 -11.74 16.41 10.82
C SER A 324 -10.83 15.40 10.10
N LEU A 325 -9.51 15.59 10.13
CA LEU A 325 -8.49 14.72 9.51
C LEU A 325 -7.80 13.93 10.63
N VAL A 326 -8.61 13.18 11.38
CA VAL A 326 -8.22 12.42 12.57
C VAL A 326 -8.88 11.04 12.56
N TYR A 327 -8.20 10.05 13.14
CA TYR A 327 -8.73 8.71 13.36
C TYR A 327 -9.29 8.61 14.78
N ARG A 328 -10.63 8.63 14.90
CA ARG A 328 -11.31 8.49 16.20
C ARG A 328 -11.23 7.02 16.66
N PRO A 329 -11.42 6.71 17.95
CA PRO A 329 -11.34 5.32 18.43
C PRO A 329 -12.24 4.33 17.67
N GLN A 330 -13.42 4.77 17.21
CA GLN A 330 -14.29 3.95 16.35
C GLN A 330 -13.71 3.70 14.95
N ASP A 331 -12.97 4.66 14.39
CA ASP A 331 -12.34 4.50 13.07
C ASP A 331 -11.22 3.45 13.13
N ILE A 332 -10.40 3.49 14.19
CA ILE A 332 -9.39 2.45 14.46
C ILE A 332 -10.07 1.08 14.64
N ALA A 333 -11.11 0.99 15.48
CA ALA A 333 -11.82 -0.26 15.74
C ALA A 333 -12.47 -0.86 14.48
N ASP A 334 -13.12 -0.03 13.66
CA ASP A 334 -13.73 -0.45 12.40
C ASP A 334 -12.68 -0.94 11.38
N ILE A 335 -11.51 -0.29 11.31
CA ILE A 335 -10.39 -0.71 10.44
C ILE A 335 -9.83 -2.06 10.91
N ILE A 336 -9.63 -2.25 12.22
CA ILE A 336 -9.16 -3.51 12.80
C ILE A 336 -10.16 -4.65 12.53
N GLU A 337 -11.47 -4.45 12.73
CA GLU A 337 -12.49 -5.48 12.42
C GLU A 337 -12.57 -5.77 10.91
N TYR A 338 -12.52 -4.74 10.06
CA TYR A 338 -12.56 -4.88 8.60
C TYR A 338 -11.38 -5.69 8.05
N ALA A 339 -10.19 -5.49 8.63
CA ALA A 339 -8.97 -6.25 8.37
C ALA A 339 -9.06 -7.69 8.93
N ARG A 340 -9.52 -7.87 10.17
CA ARG A 340 -9.64 -9.18 10.83
C ARG A 340 -10.52 -10.17 10.06
N ILE A 341 -11.71 -9.75 9.61
CA ILE A 341 -12.63 -10.60 8.80
C ILE A 341 -12.15 -10.84 7.35
N ARG A 342 -10.95 -10.37 7.04
CA ARG A 342 -10.23 -10.49 5.76
C ARG A 342 -8.87 -11.17 5.91
N ALA A 343 -8.54 -11.67 7.11
CA ALA A 343 -7.23 -12.23 7.43
C ALA A 343 -6.08 -11.23 7.19
N VAL A 344 -6.28 -9.98 7.64
CA VAL A 344 -5.25 -8.96 7.69
C VAL A 344 -5.07 -8.54 9.16
N ARG A 345 -3.83 -8.65 9.65
CA ARG A 345 -3.37 -8.10 10.93
C ARG A 345 -3.15 -6.59 10.77
N VAL A 346 -3.40 -5.81 11.82
CA VAL A 346 -3.06 -4.38 11.85
C VAL A 346 -1.97 -4.17 12.89
N ILE A 347 -0.77 -3.83 12.43
CA ILE A 347 0.39 -3.53 13.26
C ILE A 347 0.56 -2.02 13.26
N PRO A 348 0.36 -1.33 14.41
CA PRO A 348 0.61 0.11 14.49
C PRO A 348 2.11 0.38 14.54
N GLU A 349 2.50 1.50 13.94
CA GLU A 349 3.77 2.17 14.21
C GLU A 349 3.51 3.53 14.88
N PHE A 350 4.31 3.79 15.91
CA PHE A 350 4.44 5.08 16.57
C PHE A 350 5.94 5.29 16.76
N ASP A 351 6.59 5.94 15.79
CA ASP A 351 8.06 6.05 15.76
C ASP A 351 8.59 6.89 16.92
N THR A 352 9.73 6.47 17.49
CA THR A 352 10.45 7.18 18.54
C THR A 352 11.94 6.81 18.54
N PRO A 353 12.87 7.72 18.92
CA PRO A 353 12.68 9.12 19.31
C PRO A 353 12.77 10.11 18.13
N GLY A 354 13.05 9.65 16.91
CA GLY A 354 12.93 10.45 15.69
C GLY A 354 11.45 10.76 15.37
N HIS A 355 11.16 11.34 14.21
CA HIS A 355 9.81 11.38 13.61
C HIS A 355 8.65 11.75 14.57
N THR A 356 8.88 12.74 15.43
CA THR A 356 8.02 13.08 16.58
C THR A 356 7.69 14.57 16.72
N PHE A 357 8.07 15.42 15.76
CA PHE A 357 7.84 16.87 15.84
C PHE A 357 6.37 17.25 16.05
N SER A 358 5.42 16.54 15.39
CA SER A 358 3.98 16.77 15.55
C SER A 358 3.46 16.54 16.98
N TRP A 359 4.10 15.62 17.73
CA TRP A 359 3.75 15.30 19.11
C TRP A 359 4.06 16.50 20.02
N GLY A 360 5.12 17.25 19.69
CA GLY A 360 5.54 18.47 20.38
C GLY A 360 4.58 19.64 20.26
N PHE A 361 3.64 19.63 19.30
CA PHE A 361 2.54 20.61 19.30
C PHE A 361 1.56 20.35 20.45
N GLY A 362 1.28 19.06 20.73
CA GLY A 362 0.50 18.60 21.88
C GLY A 362 1.21 18.86 23.21
N HIS A 363 2.44 18.35 23.30
CA HIS A 363 3.27 18.18 24.49
C HIS A 363 4.73 18.56 24.21
N PRO A 364 5.08 19.86 24.09
CA PRO A 364 6.44 20.31 23.74
C PRO A 364 7.51 19.86 24.75
N GLU A 365 7.12 19.59 26.00
CA GLU A 365 7.99 19.15 27.09
C GLU A 365 8.61 17.76 26.90
N ILE A 366 8.17 16.97 25.91
CA ILE A 366 8.75 15.65 25.60
C ILE A 366 9.86 15.72 24.54
N LEU A 367 10.05 16.85 23.84
CA LEU A 367 11.03 17.00 22.75
C LEU A 367 12.25 17.82 23.20
N ALA A 368 13.42 17.49 22.67
CA ALA A 368 14.64 18.23 22.98
C ALA A 368 14.63 19.61 22.30
N GLN A 369 14.74 20.68 23.09
CA GLN A 369 14.95 22.04 22.58
C GLN A 369 16.33 22.14 21.90
N CYS A 370 16.38 22.54 20.63
CA CYS A 370 17.64 22.73 19.90
C CYS A 370 18.24 24.12 20.13
N TYR A 371 19.56 24.23 20.00
CA TYR A 371 20.34 25.44 20.29
C TYR A 371 21.19 25.85 19.08
N MET A 372 21.30 27.16 18.85
CA MET A 372 22.26 27.76 17.91
C MET A 372 23.04 28.86 18.62
N ASN A 373 24.36 28.92 18.41
CA ASN A 373 25.25 29.92 19.04
C ASN A 373 25.05 30.02 20.57
N TYR A 374 24.93 28.87 21.24
CA TYR A 374 24.67 28.71 22.68
C TYR A 374 23.34 29.29 23.20
N ARG A 375 22.37 29.60 22.32
CA ARG A 375 21.02 30.05 22.68
C ARG A 375 19.96 29.07 22.19
N PRO A 376 18.87 28.83 22.95
CA PRO A 376 17.75 28.04 22.45
C PRO A 376 17.08 28.78 21.29
N VAL A 377 16.56 28.03 20.32
CA VAL A 377 15.82 28.57 19.17
C VAL A 377 14.34 28.21 19.35
N PRO A 378 13.46 29.14 19.75
CA PRO A 378 12.07 28.82 20.08
C PRO A 378 11.35 28.11 18.94
N GLY A 379 10.66 27.01 19.25
CA GLY A 379 9.97 26.17 18.26
C GLY A 379 10.87 25.23 17.44
N TYR A 380 12.20 25.41 17.45
CA TYR A 380 13.13 24.42 16.87
C TYR A 380 13.38 23.31 17.91
N LEU A 381 12.48 22.34 17.90
CA LEU A 381 12.55 21.10 18.65
C LEU A 381 13.15 19.99 17.78
N GLY A 382 13.75 18.99 18.41
CA GLY A 382 14.29 17.80 17.75
C GLY A 382 13.71 16.51 18.33
N PRO A 383 14.46 15.40 18.33
CA PRO A 383 14.00 14.11 18.86
C PRO A 383 13.54 14.20 20.32
N MET A 384 12.69 13.25 20.74
CA MET A 384 12.24 13.13 22.13
C MET A 384 13.40 13.27 23.13
N ASP A 385 13.24 14.07 24.19
CA ASP A 385 14.32 14.36 25.14
C ASP A 385 14.50 13.20 26.14
N PRO A 386 15.63 12.46 26.07
CA PRO A 386 15.88 11.30 26.92
C PRO A 386 16.48 11.68 28.28
N SER A 387 16.82 12.95 28.51
CA SER A 387 17.28 13.45 29.81
C SER A 387 16.15 13.66 30.80
N LYS A 388 14.89 13.71 30.33
CA LYS A 388 13.70 13.97 31.16
C LYS A 388 12.98 12.67 31.49
N ASN A 389 12.72 12.43 32.78
CA ASN A 389 11.88 11.30 33.22
C ASN A 389 10.46 11.38 32.63
N TYR A 390 9.92 12.60 32.53
CA TYR A 390 8.58 12.87 32.00
C TYR A 390 8.34 12.27 30.61
N THR A 391 9.32 12.31 29.71
CA THR A 391 9.27 11.69 28.37
C THR A 391 8.91 10.20 28.47
N PHE A 392 9.55 9.47 29.39
CA PHE A 392 9.26 8.06 29.61
C PHE A 392 7.91 7.85 30.32
N ASP A 393 7.53 8.71 31.26
CA ASP A 393 6.23 8.61 31.94
C ASP A 393 5.04 8.91 31.01
N PHE A 394 5.24 9.80 30.03
CA PHE A 394 4.32 10.07 28.92
C PHE A 394 4.21 8.85 28.00
N LEU A 395 5.34 8.33 27.51
CA LEU A 395 5.38 7.13 26.65
C LEU A 395 4.74 5.91 27.34
N ASN A 396 5.03 5.70 28.62
CA ASN A 396 4.47 4.62 29.43
C ASN A 396 2.93 4.69 29.54
N LYS A 397 2.35 5.88 29.55
CA LYS A 397 0.90 6.10 29.58
C LYS A 397 0.29 5.88 28.19
N LEU A 398 0.89 6.45 27.14
CA LEU A 398 0.40 6.32 25.77
C LEU A 398 0.46 4.87 25.28
N PHE A 399 1.56 4.16 25.52
CA PHE A 399 1.71 2.78 25.04
C PHE A 399 0.84 1.76 25.79
N ARG A 400 0.42 2.03 27.04
CA ARG A 400 -0.66 1.25 27.69
C ARG A 400 -1.94 1.32 26.84
N GLU A 401 -2.33 2.51 26.40
CA GLU A 401 -3.48 2.72 25.53
C GLU A 401 -3.29 2.11 24.13
N ILE A 402 -2.13 2.28 23.49
CA ILE A 402 -1.84 1.66 22.18
C ILE A 402 -1.97 0.14 22.26
N PHE A 403 -1.45 -0.49 23.33
CA PHE A 403 -1.57 -1.93 23.54
C PHE A 403 -3.00 -2.40 23.83
N ASP A 404 -3.86 -1.53 24.39
CA ASP A 404 -5.30 -1.79 24.59
C ASP A 404 -6.14 -1.59 23.32
N VAL A 405 -5.73 -0.70 22.42
CA VAL A 405 -6.44 -0.45 21.14
C VAL A 405 -6.03 -1.47 20.07
N PHE A 406 -4.73 -1.78 19.97
CA PHE A 406 -4.20 -2.69 18.95
C PHE A 406 -3.87 -4.05 19.57
N ASN A 407 -4.74 -5.04 19.34
CA ASN A 407 -4.61 -6.38 19.92
C ASN A 407 -3.55 -7.30 19.27
N ASP A 408 -2.88 -6.88 18.19
CA ASP A 408 -1.81 -7.70 17.58
C ASP A 408 -0.64 -7.93 18.56
N ARG A 409 0.09 -9.04 18.38
CA ARG A 409 1.29 -9.33 19.18
C ARG A 409 2.44 -8.37 18.85
N PHE A 410 2.48 -7.85 17.63
CA PHE A 410 3.53 -6.95 17.15
C PHE A 410 3.11 -5.49 17.29
N VAL A 411 4.08 -4.64 17.61
CA VAL A 411 4.01 -3.17 17.50
C VAL A 411 5.34 -2.72 16.91
N HIS A 412 5.32 -1.85 15.91
CA HIS A 412 6.54 -1.22 15.41
C HIS A 412 6.86 -0.01 16.31
N LEU A 413 8.07 0.03 16.84
CA LEU A 413 8.56 1.13 17.69
C LEU A 413 9.41 2.13 16.91
N GLY A 414 9.61 1.86 15.62
CA GLY A 414 10.34 2.74 14.74
C GLY A 414 11.84 2.77 15.01
N GLY A 415 12.39 3.97 15.15
CA GLY A 415 13.75 4.23 15.55
C GLY A 415 14.73 4.27 14.38
N ASP A 416 14.32 4.79 13.23
CA ASP A 416 15.19 5.21 12.13
C ASP A 416 15.66 6.67 12.26
N GLU A 417 16.53 7.08 11.34
CA GLU A 417 17.04 8.44 11.00
C GLU A 417 17.37 9.47 12.12
N VAL A 418 17.34 9.10 13.40
CA VAL A 418 17.34 10.01 14.58
C VAL A 418 18.37 11.16 14.48
N PRO A 419 17.93 12.43 14.34
CA PRO A 419 18.84 13.56 14.19
C PRO A 419 19.54 13.96 15.50
N LEU A 420 20.70 13.34 15.74
CA LEU A 420 21.57 13.54 16.92
C LEU A 420 22.14 14.96 17.05
N ASN A 421 22.01 15.81 16.02
CA ASN A 421 22.52 17.18 16.00
C ASN A 421 21.82 18.08 17.05
N CYS A 422 20.51 17.91 17.27
CA CYS A 422 19.76 18.68 18.25
C CYS A 422 20.20 18.34 19.68
N TRP A 423 20.32 17.05 20.02
CA TRP A 423 20.91 16.60 21.29
C TRP A 423 22.36 17.08 21.45
N THR A 424 23.15 17.06 20.38
CA THR A 424 24.52 17.64 20.32
C THR A 424 24.55 19.17 20.48
N SER A 425 23.40 19.85 20.36
CA SER A 425 23.28 21.28 20.65
C SER A 425 22.86 21.55 22.11
N ASN A 426 21.95 20.75 22.65
CA ASN A 426 21.26 20.96 23.92
C ASN A 426 22.19 20.78 25.16
N PRO A 427 22.26 21.75 26.10
CA PRO A 427 23.08 21.65 27.32
C PRO A 427 22.67 20.53 28.28
N ASP A 428 21.38 20.30 28.48
CA ASP A 428 20.86 19.30 29.41
C ASP A 428 21.15 17.89 28.91
N VAL A 429 21.01 17.64 27.60
CA VAL A 429 21.32 16.34 27.00
C VAL A 429 22.84 16.07 26.98
N LYS A 430 23.68 17.11 26.86
CA LYS A 430 25.14 16.99 27.07
C LYS A 430 25.50 16.64 28.51
N HIS A 431 24.87 17.30 29.49
CA HIS A 431 25.08 16.98 30.88
C HIS A 431 24.59 15.56 31.20
N PHE A 432 23.44 15.16 30.64
CA PHE A 432 22.93 13.80 30.75
C PHE A 432 23.91 12.76 30.17
N LEU A 433 24.49 13.00 28.99
CA LEU A 433 25.58 12.15 28.45
C LEU A 433 26.74 12.01 29.44
N SER A 434 27.14 13.08 30.13
CA SER A 434 28.22 13.01 31.13
C SER A 434 27.88 12.23 32.41
N MET A 435 26.60 11.88 32.61
CA MET A 435 26.11 11.02 33.69
C MET A 435 25.82 9.58 33.23
N LEU A 436 25.94 9.27 31.93
CA LEU A 436 25.77 7.92 31.41
C LEU A 436 27.04 7.10 31.59
N ASP A 437 26.88 5.93 32.21
CA ASP A 437 27.96 5.00 32.56
C ASP A 437 28.75 4.49 31.33
N ASP A 438 30.06 4.36 31.52
CA ASP A 438 31.03 3.85 30.52
C ASP A 438 31.10 2.31 30.45
N HIS A 439 30.34 1.60 31.29
CA HIS A 439 30.16 0.13 31.19
C HIS A 439 29.47 -0.34 29.88
N TRP A 440 29.23 0.57 28.93
CA TRP A 440 28.94 0.28 27.53
C TRP A 440 30.16 -0.37 26.82
N ASN A 441 30.39 -1.66 27.11
CA ASN A 441 31.52 -2.45 26.63
C ASN A 441 31.42 -2.75 25.12
N THR A 442 31.72 -1.75 24.29
CA THR A 442 31.94 -1.92 22.85
C THR A 442 33.42 -1.83 22.52
N SER A 443 33.97 -2.92 22.01
CA SER A 443 35.31 -3.01 21.38
C SER A 443 35.44 -2.23 20.06
N PHE A 444 34.63 -1.20 19.87
CA PHE A 444 34.50 -0.39 18.65
C PHE A 444 34.37 1.07 19.01
N LYS A 445 35.22 1.92 18.43
CA LYS A 445 35.13 3.37 18.58
C LYS A 445 33.85 3.89 17.91
N MET A 446 32.93 4.44 18.71
CA MET A 446 31.70 5.08 18.23
C MET A 446 32.04 6.34 17.41
N LYS A 447 31.24 6.65 16.38
CA LYS A 447 31.41 7.86 15.57
C LYS A 447 30.88 9.12 16.24
N ASP A 448 29.77 8.99 16.96
CA ASP A 448 29.06 10.06 17.65
C ASP A 448 28.74 9.58 19.09
N PRO A 449 29.09 10.35 20.15
CA PRO A 449 28.80 9.97 21.52
C PRO A 449 27.29 10.03 21.86
N MET A 450 26.46 10.78 21.13
CA MET A 450 25.00 10.81 21.33
C MET A 450 24.32 9.46 21.07
N VAL A 451 24.98 8.53 20.38
CA VAL A 451 24.49 7.14 20.27
C VAL A 451 24.41 6.45 21.64
N LYS A 452 25.19 6.87 22.66
CA LYS A 452 24.98 6.39 24.05
C LYS A 452 23.64 6.86 24.63
N VAL A 453 23.27 8.11 24.33
CA VAL A 453 22.01 8.72 24.76
C VAL A 453 20.82 8.06 24.05
N TRP A 454 20.94 7.78 22.75
CA TRP A 454 19.97 6.99 21.99
C TRP A 454 19.80 5.57 22.55
N ASN A 455 20.92 4.90 22.86
CA ASN A 455 20.93 3.58 23.48
C ASN A 455 20.23 3.57 24.85
N TYR A 456 20.45 4.60 25.68
CA TYR A 456 19.71 4.77 26.94
C TYR A 456 18.20 4.88 26.69
N PHE A 457 17.78 5.73 25.75
CA PHE A 457 16.37 5.89 25.40
C PHE A 457 15.74 4.57 24.99
N ILE A 458 16.29 3.90 23.97
CA ILE A 458 15.73 2.66 23.41
C ILE A 458 15.73 1.54 24.44
N ASN A 459 16.78 1.41 25.25
CA ASN A 459 16.79 0.40 26.30
C ASN A 459 15.72 0.67 27.36
N ARG A 460 15.66 1.88 27.93
CA ARG A 460 14.68 2.21 28.98
C ARG A 460 13.24 2.13 28.46
N PHE A 461 13.01 2.60 27.24
CA PHE A 461 11.71 2.53 26.58
C PHE A 461 11.27 1.07 26.36
N THR A 462 12.11 0.23 25.74
CA THR A 462 11.75 -1.18 25.50
C THR A 462 11.64 -2.00 26.78
N ASP A 463 12.47 -1.77 27.80
CA ASP A 463 12.33 -2.39 29.13
C ASP A 463 11.00 -2.00 29.79
N ASN A 464 10.61 -0.71 29.76
CA ASN A 464 9.30 -0.27 30.25
C ASN A 464 8.14 -0.93 29.49
N LEU A 465 8.20 -0.94 28.16
CA LEU A 465 7.14 -1.54 27.33
C LEU A 465 7.00 -3.05 27.55
N LYS A 466 8.10 -3.77 27.81
CA LYS A 466 8.03 -5.19 28.20
C LYS A 466 7.33 -5.39 29.55
N ASN A 467 7.51 -4.47 30.50
CA ASN A 467 6.81 -4.54 31.79
C ASN A 467 5.32 -4.20 31.65
N ILE A 468 4.98 -3.10 30.96
CA ILE A 468 3.60 -2.73 30.61
C ILE A 468 2.86 -3.87 29.91
N SER A 469 3.51 -4.53 28.96
CA SER A 469 2.97 -5.69 28.26
C SER A 469 2.59 -6.81 29.23
N ARG A 470 3.54 -7.23 30.10
CA ARG A 470 3.35 -8.28 31.10
C ARG A 470 2.22 -7.96 32.07
N GLU A 471 2.15 -6.71 32.56
CA GLU A 471 1.10 -6.23 33.45
C GLU A 471 -0.30 -6.33 32.83
N GLN A 472 -0.42 -6.06 31.53
CA GLN A 472 -1.67 -6.21 30.78
C GLN A 472 -1.98 -7.67 30.38
N GLY A 473 -1.17 -8.66 30.81
CA GLY A 473 -1.32 -10.06 30.38
C GLY A 473 -1.03 -10.29 28.88
N ARG A 474 -0.38 -9.34 28.21
CA ARG A 474 -0.01 -9.42 26.79
C ARG A 474 1.47 -9.77 26.67
N GLU A 475 1.85 -10.47 25.61
CA GLU A 475 3.26 -10.71 25.28
C GLU A 475 3.61 -10.03 23.96
N LYS A 476 3.76 -8.69 24.02
CA LYS A 476 4.11 -7.86 22.88
C LYS A 476 5.56 -8.12 22.45
N ARG A 477 5.75 -8.30 21.14
CA ARG A 477 7.04 -8.32 20.46
C ARG A 477 7.20 -7.02 19.68
N PHE A 478 8.42 -6.51 19.59
CA PHE A 478 8.69 -5.22 18.95
C PHE A 478 9.34 -5.43 17.59
N ILE A 479 8.94 -4.62 16.62
CA ILE A 479 9.68 -4.44 15.37
C ILE A 479 10.37 -3.07 15.44
N MET A 480 11.58 -2.96 14.90
CA MET A 480 12.34 -1.72 14.83
C MET A 480 13.08 -1.63 13.50
N TRP A 481 13.32 -0.41 13.00
CA TRP A 481 14.16 -0.19 11.83
C TRP A 481 15.62 -0.57 12.10
N GLU A 482 16.38 -0.88 11.04
CA GLU A 482 17.70 -1.50 11.15
C GLU A 482 18.77 -0.64 11.84
N GLU A 483 18.55 0.66 11.94
CA GLU A 483 19.31 1.63 12.73
C GLU A 483 19.60 1.14 14.15
N ALA A 484 18.61 0.51 14.82
CA ALA A 484 18.79 -0.07 16.14
C ALA A 484 19.90 -1.14 16.16
N MET A 485 19.95 -2.00 15.12
CA MET A 485 21.02 -2.99 14.94
C MET A 485 22.33 -2.34 14.47
N ARG A 486 22.28 -1.40 13.51
CA ARG A 486 23.46 -0.76 12.90
C ARG A 486 24.28 0.01 13.93
N ASN A 487 23.60 0.80 14.76
CA ASN A 487 24.18 1.56 15.85
C ASN A 487 24.49 0.71 17.10
N LYS A 488 24.17 -0.60 17.04
CA LYS A 488 24.42 -1.62 18.09
C LYS A 488 23.72 -1.32 19.41
N LEU A 489 22.52 -0.73 19.36
CA LEU A 489 21.74 -0.40 20.55
C LEU A 489 21.35 -1.68 21.32
N LYS A 490 21.25 -1.59 22.65
CA LYS A 490 20.75 -2.67 23.50
C LYS A 490 19.24 -2.74 23.36
N ILE A 491 18.79 -3.76 22.62
CA ILE A 491 17.39 -4.08 22.35
C ILE A 491 17.04 -5.47 22.90
N PRO A 492 15.76 -5.76 23.18
CA PRO A 492 15.31 -7.10 23.56
C PRO A 492 15.71 -8.17 22.52
N LYS A 493 16.07 -9.37 22.99
CA LYS A 493 16.52 -10.46 22.09
C LYS A 493 15.43 -10.93 21.12
N ASP A 494 14.16 -10.76 21.48
CA ASP A 494 13.01 -11.16 20.66
C ASP A 494 12.55 -10.08 19.66
N THR A 495 13.21 -8.90 19.67
CA THR A 495 12.96 -7.81 18.71
C THR A 495 13.21 -8.28 17.29
N ILE A 496 12.33 -7.89 16.38
CA ILE A 496 12.40 -8.13 14.95
C ILE A 496 13.03 -6.90 14.29
N ILE A 497 13.96 -7.09 13.36
CA ILE A 497 14.64 -6.00 12.66
C ILE A 497 14.05 -5.84 11.26
N GLN A 498 13.59 -4.64 10.92
CA GLN A 498 13.13 -4.30 9.59
C GLN A 498 14.26 -3.64 8.77
N ILE A 499 14.73 -4.36 7.74
CA ILE A 499 15.83 -3.95 6.86
C ILE A 499 15.26 -3.13 5.70
N TRP A 500 15.74 -1.90 5.51
CA TRP A 500 15.14 -0.91 4.60
C TRP A 500 16.18 -0.11 3.78
N LEU A 501 17.37 0.11 4.31
CA LEU A 501 18.56 0.56 3.55
C LEU A 501 19.51 -0.61 3.22
N GLY A 502 19.41 -1.70 3.98
CA GLY A 502 20.37 -2.78 4.03
C GLY A 502 20.20 -3.83 2.94
N SER A 503 21.29 -4.52 2.65
CA SER A 503 21.32 -5.65 1.73
C SER A 503 21.05 -6.97 2.44
N ILE A 504 21.12 -8.08 1.70
CA ILE A 504 21.11 -9.45 2.26
C ILE A 504 22.25 -9.65 3.29
N ARG A 505 23.33 -8.85 3.24
CA ARG A 505 24.38 -8.84 4.26
C ARG A 505 23.86 -8.33 5.61
N GLU A 506 22.94 -7.37 5.61
CA GLU A 506 22.35 -6.80 6.83
C GLU A 506 21.26 -7.73 7.39
N VAL A 507 20.50 -8.40 6.51
CA VAL A 507 19.63 -9.55 6.85
C VAL A 507 20.44 -10.63 7.58
N GLN A 508 21.58 -11.06 7.03
CA GLN A 508 22.44 -12.06 7.67
C GLN A 508 23.01 -11.56 9.01
N GLN A 509 23.40 -10.30 9.13
CA GLN A 509 23.89 -9.72 10.40
C GLN A 509 22.83 -9.72 11.52
N ALA A 510 21.56 -9.51 11.19
CA ALA A 510 20.47 -9.62 12.17
C ALA A 510 20.29 -11.07 12.63
N ILE A 511 20.28 -12.01 11.67
CA ILE A 511 20.16 -13.45 11.92
C ILE A 511 21.35 -13.99 12.74
N ASP A 512 22.57 -13.52 12.49
CA ASP A 512 23.78 -13.92 13.22
C ASP A 512 23.77 -13.39 14.67
N ARG A 513 23.14 -12.25 14.92
CA ARG A 513 22.88 -11.71 16.27
C ARG A 513 21.69 -12.37 16.98
N GLY A 514 20.94 -13.24 16.27
CA GLY A 514 19.80 -13.98 16.81
C GLY A 514 18.43 -13.33 16.62
N HIS A 515 18.35 -12.19 15.92
CA HIS A 515 17.09 -11.52 15.64
C HIS A 515 16.37 -12.15 14.44
N GLN A 516 15.04 -12.08 14.45
CA GLN A 516 14.21 -12.31 13.26
C GLN A 516 14.17 -11.05 12.39
N VAL A 517 13.87 -11.24 11.11
CA VAL A 517 14.00 -10.19 10.07
C VAL A 517 12.72 -10.01 9.26
N ILE A 518 12.38 -8.75 9.00
CA ILE A 518 11.44 -8.32 7.96
C ILE A 518 12.26 -7.50 6.93
N TYR A 519 11.98 -7.65 5.65
CA TYR A 519 12.75 -7.02 4.57
C TYR A 519 11.90 -6.11 3.67
N SER A 520 12.38 -4.90 3.39
CA SER A 520 11.65 -3.88 2.61
C SER A 520 12.50 -3.12 1.58
N THR A 521 13.85 -3.15 1.68
CA THR A 521 14.79 -2.30 0.91
C THR A 521 14.54 -2.18 -0.59
N CYS A 522 14.12 -3.25 -1.26
CA CYS A 522 13.88 -3.23 -2.70
C CYS A 522 12.45 -2.87 -3.10
N TRP A 523 11.54 -2.70 -2.14
CA TRP A 523 10.09 -2.60 -2.27
C TRP A 523 9.51 -1.26 -1.79
N TYR A 524 10.33 -0.22 -1.74
CA TYR A 524 9.85 1.17 -1.69
C TYR A 524 9.10 1.48 -3.01
N LEU A 525 7.82 1.78 -2.89
CA LEU A 525 6.89 2.05 -3.99
C LEU A 525 6.62 3.56 -4.14
N ASP A 526 6.82 4.33 -3.08
CA ASP A 526 6.90 5.80 -3.08
C ASP A 526 7.91 6.35 -4.10
N TRP A 527 8.98 5.61 -4.40
CA TRP A 527 9.91 5.91 -5.49
C TRP A 527 9.27 5.59 -6.87
N VAL A 528 8.51 6.55 -7.39
CA VAL A 528 7.80 6.46 -8.69
C VAL A 528 8.71 6.88 -9.86
N ASP A 529 9.44 5.91 -10.41
CA ASP A 529 10.18 6.07 -11.67
C ASP A 529 9.28 5.95 -12.91
N HIS A 530 9.57 6.71 -13.97
CA HIS A 530 8.92 6.54 -15.28
C HIS A 530 9.26 5.17 -15.89
N GLY A 531 8.24 4.44 -16.36
CA GLY A 531 8.38 3.17 -17.08
C GLY A 531 7.85 1.97 -16.30
N VAL A 532 8.37 0.78 -16.61
CA VAL A 532 7.87 -0.48 -16.03
C VAL A 532 8.84 -1.05 -15.00
N HIS A 533 8.48 -0.89 -13.72
CA HIS A 533 9.36 -1.23 -12.59
C HIS A 533 8.90 -2.41 -11.75
N TRP A 534 7.70 -2.97 -11.96
CA TRP A 534 7.28 -4.19 -11.23
C TRP A 534 8.24 -5.40 -11.41
N PRO A 535 8.98 -5.58 -12.53
CA PRO A 535 9.98 -6.63 -12.66
C PRO A 535 11.26 -6.41 -11.81
N LYS A 536 11.44 -5.24 -11.19
CA LYS A 536 12.45 -5.00 -10.12
C LYS A 536 11.96 -5.64 -8.83
N TYR A 537 10.74 -5.28 -8.41
CA TYR A 537 10.10 -5.77 -7.19
C TYR A 537 9.94 -7.30 -7.20
N TYR A 538 9.46 -7.87 -8.31
CA TYR A 538 9.23 -9.32 -8.47
C TYR A 538 10.52 -10.16 -8.44
N ARG A 539 11.63 -9.64 -8.99
CA ARG A 539 12.93 -10.33 -9.02
C ARG A 539 13.73 -10.20 -7.72
N CYS A 540 13.36 -9.27 -6.85
CA CYS A 540 13.93 -9.21 -5.52
C CYS A 540 13.54 -10.47 -4.72
N ASP A 541 14.38 -10.91 -3.79
CA ASP A 541 14.12 -12.02 -2.89
C ASP A 541 14.85 -11.75 -1.56
N PRO A 542 14.21 -11.87 -0.39
CA PRO A 542 14.86 -11.64 0.90
C PRO A 542 15.87 -12.75 1.27
N ASN A 543 15.87 -13.89 0.56
CA ASN A 543 16.82 -14.99 0.75
C ASN A 543 17.25 -15.61 -0.61
N PRO A 544 18.12 -14.96 -1.39
CA PRO A 544 18.56 -15.47 -2.68
C PRO A 544 19.68 -16.53 -2.56
N ILE A 545 19.62 -17.59 -3.38
CA ILE A 545 20.57 -18.73 -3.40
C ILE A 545 22.02 -18.32 -3.83
N ARG A 546 22.27 -17.04 -4.14
CA ARG A 546 23.45 -16.53 -4.86
C ARG A 546 24.82 -16.76 -4.22
N THR A 547 24.90 -17.22 -2.98
CA THR A 547 26.14 -17.22 -2.16
C THR A 547 26.60 -18.59 -1.66
N GLY A 548 25.89 -19.68 -1.95
CA GLY A 548 26.25 -21.04 -1.50
C GLY A 548 26.11 -21.30 0.01
N LYS A 549 26.10 -20.25 0.83
CA LYS A 549 25.42 -20.21 2.13
C LYS A 549 24.03 -19.61 1.93
N GLU A 550 23.02 -20.32 2.41
CA GLU A 550 21.66 -19.80 2.56
C GLU A 550 21.54 -19.13 3.94
N ALA A 551 20.73 -18.07 4.03
CA ALA A 551 20.30 -17.58 5.33
C ALA A 551 19.37 -18.62 5.98
N ARG A 552 19.26 -18.59 7.31
CA ARG A 552 18.24 -19.36 8.03
C ARG A 552 16.86 -18.80 7.68
N GLU A 553 16.20 -19.35 6.66
CA GLU A 553 14.95 -18.80 6.10
C GLU A 553 13.85 -18.70 7.17
N GLN A 554 13.83 -19.60 8.15
CA GLN A 554 12.93 -19.56 9.32
C GLN A 554 13.15 -18.36 10.28
N MET A 555 14.25 -17.61 10.11
CA MET A 555 14.49 -16.35 10.82
C MET A 555 14.03 -15.13 10.01
N ILE A 556 13.67 -15.31 8.75
CA ILE A 556 13.13 -14.26 7.87
C ILE A 556 11.62 -14.44 7.88
N LEU A 557 10.90 -13.56 8.59
CA LEU A 557 9.44 -13.63 8.67
C LEU A 557 8.78 -13.36 7.32
N GLY A 558 9.47 -12.57 6.48
CA GLY A 558 9.03 -12.18 5.14
C GLY A 558 9.46 -10.75 4.87
N GLY A 559 8.50 -9.90 4.54
CA GLY A 559 8.79 -8.53 4.13
C GLY A 559 7.57 -7.71 3.80
N GLU A 560 7.81 -6.46 3.41
CA GLU A 560 6.77 -5.47 3.19
C GLU A 560 7.03 -4.63 1.94
N ALA A 561 5.95 -4.19 1.29
CA ALA A 561 6.00 -3.11 0.32
C ALA A 561 5.71 -1.78 1.03
N CYS A 562 6.64 -0.83 0.96
CA CYS A 562 6.50 0.47 1.60
C CYS A 562 5.89 1.49 0.65
N LEU A 563 5.01 2.34 1.17
CA LEU A 563 4.44 3.47 0.47
C LEU A 563 4.34 4.67 1.41
N TRP A 564 5.51 5.28 1.65
CA TRP A 564 5.66 6.55 2.35
C TRP A 564 4.92 7.68 1.62
N SER A 565 4.37 8.65 2.34
CA SER A 565 3.30 9.51 1.83
C SER A 565 3.69 10.97 1.55
N GLU A 566 4.98 11.32 1.49
CA GLU A 566 5.47 12.67 1.14
C GLU A 566 4.88 13.19 -0.20
N TYR A 567 4.62 12.27 -1.14
CA TYR A 567 4.03 12.56 -2.46
C TYR A 567 2.79 11.69 -2.76
N ILE A 568 2.26 10.98 -1.76
CA ILE A 568 1.16 10.02 -1.92
C ILE A 568 -0.05 10.55 -1.16
N THR A 569 -1.20 10.59 -1.82
CA THR A 569 -2.45 11.13 -1.28
C THR A 569 -3.61 10.17 -1.56
N ASN A 570 -4.78 10.50 -1.01
CA ASN A 570 -6.02 9.73 -1.22
C ASN A 570 -6.36 9.50 -2.70
N GLU A 571 -5.93 10.40 -3.57
CA GLU A 571 -6.24 10.44 -5.00
C GLU A 571 -5.31 9.54 -5.84
N ASN A 572 -4.11 9.20 -5.33
CA ASN A 572 -3.12 8.41 -6.06
C ASN A 572 -2.69 7.10 -5.34
N VAL A 573 -2.94 6.95 -4.04
CA VAL A 573 -2.43 5.80 -3.25
C VAL A 573 -2.82 4.44 -3.81
N ILE A 574 -4.06 4.22 -4.23
CA ILE A 574 -4.50 2.92 -4.79
C ILE A 574 -3.88 2.65 -6.16
N SER A 575 -3.74 3.67 -7.02
CA SER A 575 -3.18 3.52 -8.36
C SER A 575 -1.66 3.39 -8.37
N LEU A 576 -0.99 3.92 -7.35
CA LEU A 576 0.44 3.77 -7.12
C LEU A 576 0.77 2.48 -6.36
N LEU A 577 0.00 2.09 -5.34
CA LEU A 577 0.22 0.84 -4.61
C LEU A 577 -0.02 -0.37 -5.51
N TRP A 578 -1.18 -0.42 -6.16
CA TRP A 578 -1.62 -1.58 -6.92
C TRP A 578 -1.55 -1.35 -8.43
N PRO A 579 -1.10 -2.34 -9.22
CA PRO A 579 -0.64 -3.68 -8.80
C PRO A 579 0.90 -3.76 -8.66
N ARG A 580 1.60 -2.69 -8.28
CA ARG A 580 3.06 -2.76 -8.05
C ARG A 580 3.38 -3.63 -6.82
N ALA A 581 2.60 -3.51 -5.76
CA ALA A 581 2.66 -4.40 -4.59
C ALA A 581 2.28 -5.85 -4.90
N SER A 582 1.52 -6.13 -5.96
CA SER A 582 1.20 -7.50 -6.40
C SER A 582 2.45 -8.31 -6.74
N ALA A 583 3.49 -7.65 -7.27
CA ALA A 583 4.80 -8.26 -7.53
C ALA A 583 5.52 -8.70 -6.25
N VAL A 584 5.35 -7.94 -5.16
CA VAL A 584 5.89 -8.25 -3.82
C VAL A 584 5.10 -9.40 -3.20
N ALA A 585 3.77 -9.35 -3.32
CA ALA A 585 2.88 -10.39 -2.82
C ALA A 585 3.16 -11.77 -3.42
N GLU A 586 3.44 -11.86 -4.72
CA GLU A 586 3.80 -13.14 -5.34
C GLU A 586 5.17 -13.65 -4.88
N ARG A 587 6.17 -12.78 -4.70
CA ARG A 587 7.48 -13.17 -4.15
C ARG A 587 7.38 -13.67 -2.70
N LEU A 588 6.49 -13.10 -1.90
CA LEU A 588 6.31 -13.45 -0.50
C LEU A 588 5.38 -14.66 -0.27
N TRP A 589 4.45 -14.93 -1.20
CA TRP A 589 3.58 -16.10 -1.15
C TRP A 589 4.20 -17.33 -1.82
N SER A 590 4.62 -17.22 -3.08
CA SER A 590 4.92 -18.38 -3.94
C SER A 590 6.27 -19.03 -3.67
N SER A 591 6.46 -20.23 -4.25
CA SER A 591 7.75 -20.93 -4.21
C SER A 591 8.90 -20.07 -4.72
N ARG A 592 10.06 -20.19 -4.09
CA ARG A 592 11.30 -19.46 -4.38
C ARG A 592 11.77 -19.57 -5.84
N SER A 593 11.40 -20.65 -6.53
CA SER A 593 11.69 -20.86 -7.95
C SER A 593 10.82 -20.03 -8.91
N VAL A 594 9.64 -19.56 -8.47
CA VAL A 594 8.70 -18.75 -9.26
C VAL A 594 9.33 -17.38 -9.52
N THR A 595 10.00 -17.26 -10.66
CA THR A 595 10.89 -16.13 -11.01
C THR A 595 10.79 -15.70 -12.48
N ASP A 596 10.03 -16.43 -13.31
CA ASP A 596 9.78 -16.08 -14.70
C ASP A 596 8.88 -14.84 -14.80
N VAL A 597 9.47 -13.74 -15.28
CA VAL A 597 8.80 -12.43 -15.49
C VAL A 597 7.83 -12.46 -16.67
N LEU A 598 8.09 -13.25 -17.71
CA LEU A 598 7.17 -13.42 -18.83
C LEU A 598 5.92 -14.16 -18.34
N ALA A 599 6.07 -15.31 -17.68
CA ALA A 599 4.94 -16.08 -17.16
C ALA A 599 4.13 -15.27 -16.13
N ALA A 600 4.81 -14.52 -15.26
CA ALA A 600 4.16 -13.58 -14.34
C ALA A 600 3.40 -12.46 -15.08
N SER A 601 3.99 -11.84 -16.10
CA SER A 601 3.41 -10.66 -16.77
C SER A 601 2.01 -10.90 -17.34
N ARG A 602 1.73 -12.12 -17.83
CA ARG A 602 0.41 -12.50 -18.38
C ARG A 602 -0.65 -12.69 -17.28
N ARG A 603 -0.27 -13.30 -16.16
CA ARG A 603 -1.12 -13.49 -14.98
C ARG A 603 -1.36 -12.18 -14.23
N LEU A 604 -0.34 -11.32 -14.14
CA LEU A 604 -0.44 -9.99 -13.56
C LEU A 604 -1.35 -9.08 -14.41
N GLN A 605 -1.35 -9.21 -15.74
CA GLN A 605 -2.30 -8.50 -16.61
C GLN A 605 -3.75 -8.95 -16.36
N GLU A 606 -4.00 -10.26 -16.24
CA GLU A 606 -5.31 -10.76 -15.84
C GLU A 606 -5.71 -10.23 -14.46
N HIS A 607 -4.79 -10.27 -13.50
CA HIS A 607 -5.04 -9.85 -12.11
C HIS A 607 -5.30 -8.34 -11.99
N ARG A 608 -4.55 -7.48 -12.69
CA ARG A 608 -4.83 -6.03 -12.79
C ARG A 608 -6.28 -5.78 -13.21
N CYS A 609 -6.72 -6.42 -14.29
CA CYS A 609 -8.10 -6.29 -14.76
C CYS A 609 -9.12 -6.90 -13.78
N ARG A 610 -8.75 -7.94 -13.03
CA ARG A 610 -9.57 -8.52 -11.95
C ARG A 610 -9.78 -7.52 -10.80
N MET A 611 -8.73 -6.79 -10.41
CA MET A 611 -8.79 -5.75 -9.37
C MET A 611 -9.63 -4.54 -9.82
N LEU A 612 -9.45 -4.05 -11.06
CA LEU A 612 -10.28 -2.99 -11.64
C LEU A 612 -11.77 -3.34 -11.59
N ARG A 613 -12.14 -4.54 -12.03
CA ARG A 613 -13.55 -4.98 -12.03
C ARG A 613 -14.12 -5.14 -10.63
N ARG A 614 -13.30 -5.42 -9.62
CA ARG A 614 -13.69 -5.48 -8.21
C ARG A 614 -13.72 -4.09 -7.53
N GLY A 615 -13.56 -3.01 -8.29
CA GLY A 615 -13.77 -1.62 -7.86
C GLY A 615 -12.51 -0.85 -7.48
N LEU A 616 -11.32 -1.46 -7.53
CA LEU A 616 -10.08 -0.79 -7.16
C LEU A 616 -9.48 -0.03 -8.35
N SER A 617 -9.25 1.27 -8.19
CA SER A 617 -8.64 2.17 -9.18
C SER A 617 -7.12 1.93 -9.37
N VAL A 618 -6.74 0.71 -9.78
CA VAL A 618 -5.33 0.28 -9.87
C VAL A 618 -4.60 0.82 -11.12
N GLY A 619 -3.31 1.10 -10.97
CA GLY A 619 -2.45 1.63 -12.03
C GLY A 619 -2.08 0.61 -13.11
N TYR A 620 -1.16 1.01 -14.01
CA TYR A 620 -0.73 0.24 -15.18
C TYR A 620 0.51 -0.62 -14.88
N ILE A 621 0.72 -1.72 -15.63
CA ILE A 621 1.88 -2.62 -15.43
C ILE A 621 2.90 -2.66 -16.55
N SER A 622 2.52 -2.40 -17.80
CA SER A 622 3.34 -2.78 -18.96
C SER A 622 3.40 -1.69 -20.04
N GLY A 623 2.26 -1.07 -20.35
CA GLY A 623 2.15 -0.13 -21.46
C GLY A 623 0.71 -0.06 -21.95
N PRO A 624 0.48 0.35 -23.22
CA PRO A 624 -0.86 0.40 -23.81
C PRO A 624 -1.57 -0.95 -23.71
N ASP A 625 -2.74 -0.95 -23.07
CA ASP A 625 -3.54 -2.14 -22.79
C ASP A 625 -5.04 -1.83 -22.80
N TYR A 626 -5.85 -2.83 -22.49
CA TYR A 626 -7.26 -2.68 -22.19
C TYR A 626 -7.66 -3.72 -21.15
N CYS A 627 -8.71 -3.42 -20.39
CA CYS A 627 -9.45 -4.38 -19.59
C CYS A 627 -10.91 -4.29 -20.01
N VAL A 628 -11.53 -5.42 -20.37
CA VAL A 628 -12.97 -5.45 -20.66
C VAL A 628 -13.71 -5.14 -19.34
N PRO A 629 -14.65 -4.16 -19.32
CA PRO A 629 -15.47 -3.89 -18.14
C PRO A 629 -16.37 -5.10 -17.81
N PRO A 630 -16.99 -5.15 -16.63
CA PRO A 630 -18.06 -6.11 -16.37
C PRO A 630 -19.17 -5.94 -17.41
N SER A 631 -19.77 -7.05 -17.86
CA SER A 631 -21.03 -6.99 -18.62
C SER A 631 -22.12 -6.51 -17.66
N GLY A 632 -22.45 -5.23 -17.69
CA GLY A 632 -23.67 -4.73 -17.05
C GLY A 632 -24.93 -5.24 -17.76
N PRO A 633 -26.13 -4.98 -17.21
CA PRO A 633 -27.31 -4.92 -18.06
C PRO A 633 -27.09 -3.84 -19.13
N GLU A 634 -27.71 -4.00 -20.30
CA GLU A 634 -27.58 -3.05 -21.40
C GLU A 634 -28.25 -1.71 -21.02
N GLU A 635 -27.44 -0.73 -20.58
CA GLU A 635 -27.85 0.67 -20.63
C GLU A 635 -27.95 1.07 -22.11
N ASN A 636 -29.18 1.19 -22.61
CA ASN A 636 -29.45 1.49 -24.01
C ASN A 636 -28.65 2.73 -24.48
N GLU A 637 -27.85 2.58 -25.54
CA GLU A 637 -27.04 3.66 -26.12
C GLU A 637 -27.90 4.71 -26.85
N THR A 638 -28.62 5.53 -26.08
CA THR A 638 -29.36 6.69 -26.59
C THR A 638 -29.07 7.94 -25.75
N ASN A 639 -27.85 8.48 -25.90
CA ASN A 639 -27.58 9.91 -26.19
C ASN A 639 -26.08 10.26 -26.11
N LEU A 640 -25.36 10.00 -27.19
CA LEU A 640 -24.07 10.65 -27.45
C LEU A 640 -24.33 12.14 -27.77
N GLY A 641 -24.02 13.03 -26.81
CA GLY A 641 -23.81 14.45 -27.08
C GLY A 641 -24.67 15.44 -26.28
N LYS A 642 -24.14 15.90 -25.15
CA LYS A 642 -24.19 17.30 -24.68
C LYS A 642 -23.26 17.49 -23.49
N SER A 643 -22.08 18.05 -23.73
CA SER A 643 -21.20 18.57 -22.68
C SER A 643 -21.65 19.97 -22.27
N GLY A 644 -22.03 20.13 -21.01
CA GLY A 644 -22.40 21.41 -20.39
C GLY A 644 -22.39 21.26 -18.87
N PRO A 645 -22.03 22.31 -18.10
CA PRO A 645 -21.88 22.21 -16.66
C PRO A 645 -23.25 22.10 -15.98
N VAL A 646 -23.40 21.11 -15.08
CA VAL A 646 -24.58 20.94 -14.22
C VAL A 646 -24.16 21.22 -12.78
N THR A 647 -24.94 22.07 -12.11
CA THR A 647 -24.71 22.56 -10.74
C THR A 647 -25.22 21.59 -9.67
N ASP A 648 -24.67 21.68 -8.46
CA ASP A 648 -25.04 20.84 -7.32
C ASP A 648 -26.53 20.87 -6.94
N SER A 649 -27.12 19.68 -6.80
CA SER A 649 -28.06 19.33 -5.71
C SER A 649 -28.23 17.81 -5.61
N PRO A 650 -28.50 17.25 -4.40
CA PRO A 650 -28.25 15.83 -4.14
C PRO A 650 -29.38 14.88 -4.55
N GLY A 651 -29.05 13.84 -5.31
CA GLY A 651 -29.99 12.78 -5.70
C GLY A 651 -29.34 11.40 -5.84
N ASN A 652 -29.59 10.52 -4.86
CA ASN A 652 -29.50 9.05 -4.88
C ASN A 652 -28.68 8.34 -6.00
N HIS A 653 -27.36 8.29 -5.86
CA HIS A 653 -26.54 7.20 -6.43
C HIS A 653 -25.77 6.47 -5.32
N ILE A 654 -26.42 5.44 -4.74
CA ILE A 654 -25.88 4.65 -3.64
C ILE A 654 -25.03 3.50 -4.18
N HIS A 655 -23.70 3.68 -4.20
CA HIS A 655 -22.77 2.56 -4.33
C HIS A 655 -22.78 1.72 -3.04
N ALA A 656 -23.69 0.75 -2.98
CA ALA A 656 -23.93 -0.07 -1.80
C ALA A 656 -22.90 -1.21 -1.66
N LEU A 657 -21.97 -1.04 -0.72
CA LEU A 657 -21.47 -2.13 0.13
C LEU A 657 -21.19 -1.62 1.57
N ARG A 658 -22.10 -0.77 2.09
CA ARG A 658 -22.12 -0.43 3.52
C ARG A 658 -22.68 -1.63 4.31
N LEU A 659 -21.91 -2.11 5.29
CA LEU A 659 -22.37 -3.10 6.25
C LEU A 659 -23.46 -2.50 7.13
N HIS A 660 -24.63 -3.15 7.21
CA HIS A 660 -25.65 -2.81 8.22
C HIS A 660 -25.22 -3.32 9.60
N SER A 661 -24.55 -2.46 10.38
CA SER A 661 -24.67 -2.52 11.83
C SER A 661 -26.08 -2.03 12.24
N LYS A 662 -26.77 -2.78 13.09
CA LYS A 662 -28.05 -2.33 13.66
C LYS A 662 -27.76 -1.28 14.75
N PRO A 663 -28.39 -0.10 14.74
CA PRO A 663 -28.44 0.73 15.94
C PRO A 663 -29.34 0.05 16.99
N VAL A 664 -29.02 0.26 18.27
CA VAL A 664 -29.92 -0.03 19.39
C VAL A 664 -31.09 0.96 19.38
N LEU A 665 -32.21 0.60 20.03
CA LEU A 665 -33.47 1.35 19.97
C LEU A 665 -33.29 2.84 20.23
N TRP A 666 -33.81 3.66 19.31
CA TRP A 666 -34.31 4.99 19.64
C TRP A 666 -35.78 4.88 20.01
N ILE A 667 -36.16 5.53 21.11
CA ILE A 667 -37.57 5.65 21.52
C ILE A 667 -38.23 6.69 20.60
N SER A 668 -39.31 6.27 19.94
CA SER A 668 -40.15 7.18 19.16
C SER A 668 -41.05 7.99 20.10
N CYS A 669 -41.06 9.31 19.95
CA CYS A 669 -42.12 10.17 20.46
C CYS A 669 -42.85 10.80 19.27
N ASN A 670 -44.11 10.40 19.06
CA ASN A 670 -45.16 11.15 18.38
C ASN A 670 -46.52 10.47 18.63
N ASN A 671 -47.61 11.19 18.31
CA ASN A 671 -48.95 11.14 18.92
C ASN A 671 -49.00 11.95 20.23
N GLU A 672 -49.96 12.86 20.46
CA GLU A 672 -51.19 13.29 19.74
C GLU A 672 -51.35 14.83 19.96
N LEU A 673 -52.31 15.61 19.42
CA LEU A 673 -53.64 15.36 18.82
C LEU A 673 -54.00 16.55 17.87
N GLU A 674 -55.10 16.47 17.11
CA GLU A 674 -55.55 17.50 16.15
C GLU A 674 -56.52 18.57 16.72
N THR A 675 -56.83 19.56 15.88
CA THR A 675 -58.00 20.48 15.84
C THR A 675 -58.30 21.47 16.98
N ALA A 676 -58.07 22.76 16.69
CA ALA A 676 -58.95 23.87 17.05
C ALA A 676 -58.79 25.03 16.04
N SER A 677 -59.85 25.79 15.75
CA SER A 677 -59.89 26.82 14.70
C SER A 677 -60.06 28.24 15.27
N LEU A 678 -59.91 29.25 14.37
CA LEU A 678 -60.60 30.56 14.41
C LEU A 678 -60.15 31.61 15.47
N LEU A 679 -59.43 32.68 15.04
CA LEU A 679 -59.96 34.07 14.88
C LEU A 679 -58.89 35.18 14.71
N ILE A 680 -59.22 36.17 13.86
CA ILE A 680 -58.92 37.64 13.92
C ILE A 680 -57.45 38.15 13.87
N SER A 681 -57.09 38.52 12.64
CA SER A 681 -56.37 39.73 12.10
C SER A 681 -55.91 40.93 12.97
N LEU A 682 -55.07 41.77 12.33
CA LEU A 682 -54.57 43.14 12.68
C LEU A 682 -53.35 43.12 13.62
N PHE A 683 -52.21 43.77 13.34
CA PHE A 683 -51.88 44.88 12.42
C PHE A 683 -50.50 44.69 11.73
N GLY A 684 -50.19 45.51 10.73
CA GLY A 684 -48.83 45.66 10.21
C GLY A 684 -48.59 47.04 9.57
N VAL A 685 -47.31 47.32 9.28
CA VAL A 685 -46.78 48.51 8.59
C VAL A 685 -46.79 49.81 9.43
N LEU A 686 -45.94 50.76 9.02
CA LEU A 686 -45.54 52.02 9.68
C LEU A 686 -44.62 51.84 10.92
N LEU A 687 -43.48 52.54 11.06
CA LEU A 687 -42.87 53.51 10.15
C LEU A 687 -41.33 53.51 10.26
N VAL A 688 -40.65 53.31 9.12
CA VAL A 688 -39.31 53.88 8.89
C VAL A 688 -39.53 55.30 8.37
N LEU A 689 -38.76 56.27 8.90
CA LEU A 689 -38.81 57.75 8.68
C LEU A 689 -39.41 58.54 9.86
N MET A 690 -38.56 58.92 10.82
CA MET A 690 -38.06 60.30 11.01
C MET A 690 -36.88 60.25 11.99
N MET A 691 -35.63 60.53 11.62
CA MET A 691 -35.00 61.78 11.14
C MET A 691 -34.92 62.92 12.18
N PHE A 692 -33.66 63.31 12.49
CA PHE A 692 -33.18 64.54 13.17
C PHE A 692 -33.73 64.87 14.58
N GLY A 693 -32.84 65.26 15.54
CA GLY A 693 -33.34 65.63 16.89
C GLY A 693 -32.40 66.09 18.02
N VAL A 694 -31.11 66.34 17.81
CA VAL A 694 -30.28 67.39 18.49
C VAL A 694 -30.46 67.68 20.02
N ARG A 695 -29.36 67.46 20.79
CA ARG A 695 -28.90 68.18 22.03
C ARG A 695 -29.37 67.80 23.47
N ARG A 696 -28.35 67.39 24.26
CA ARG A 696 -27.83 67.96 25.54
C ARG A 696 -28.62 67.88 26.88
N SER A 697 -28.02 67.09 27.79
CA SER A 697 -27.34 67.54 29.04
C SER A 697 -28.08 67.60 30.40
N LEU A 698 -27.25 67.38 31.44
CA LEU A 698 -27.43 67.64 32.89
C LEU A 698 -28.33 66.65 33.67
N PHE A 699 -28.18 66.44 34.99
CA PHE A 699 -27.00 66.35 35.89
C PHE A 699 -27.53 66.03 37.32
N ARG A 700 -26.95 65.05 38.02
CA ARG A 700 -26.87 64.89 39.50
C ARG A 700 -26.20 63.53 39.78
N LEU A 701 -25.07 63.44 40.49
CA LEU A 701 -24.83 63.72 41.93
C LEU A 701 -25.56 62.69 42.83
N THR A 702 -24.90 62.09 43.82
CA THR A 702 -23.51 62.30 44.32
C THR A 702 -22.58 61.14 44.01
#